data_AF-A0A835MSC2-F1
#
_entry.id   AF-A0A835MSC2-F1
#
_cell.length_a   1.000
_cell.length_b   1.000
_cell.length_c   1.000
_cell.angle_alpha   90.00
_cell.angle_beta   90.00
_cell.angle_gamma   90.00
#
_symmetry.space_group_name_H-M   'P 1'
#
loop_
_entity.id
_entity.type
_entity.pdbx_description
1 polymer ?
#
loop_
_entity_poly.entity_id
_entity_poly.type
_entity_poly.pdbx_seq_one_letter_code
_entity_poly.pdbx_strand_id
1 'polypeptide(L)'
;MTERAKKNRVPEDVMVDILIALPIKSILRFRCLSKSWNSIISDKNFINAYLAQAKPLLLLRRCQDRREFYSLHLDNESLDGSLQFQNLPFRSEADCFDIIGSCNGVLCLSDIHQGRTKSLILWNPTIRKHLNLALPKLCGPHSATWGFGFDLSSDDYRVVRVVRQVSSKREFPMEFQVFSLKRRCWERINFSPTLGPFCVAPDYCKNSGYCNQVAFNGILHWLVYREENDSRHSFVLSFDLSNDKFGEIMLPRRLAKVAIQWMVISEFDGSLAALFYRCDPKSVDVWFMREYGVTNSWNRLYRIQVDGFTRAMVFRKNGEILMTKHGSYEVVSWNPQTQASRHFGNLGLQHCDHAEYFVQSLCLLNESNEIDSREKKRGKRHVKMAETVDKDGGLPEDLLITILMALPAKCLVRFRSVSKYWNSLITSNEFINIHLAQAKPLLLFHHHNQSYSLRLDNESLDMWSNSEFEFPSKREDDDFQIIGSCNGVICLLNSLQDHGHSIILWNPSIGKSLNLVLPRLSDPFHGIFGFGFNRQSNDYKFVRVATPQYPVECQVYSVKKRSWKAIDVSPALGYINPIPSVLWGRSSSYNYAFLNGVLHWLVDREEFGSRFVLSFDLRNDSFGKVMLSPYLASKLDEWMSILVYDNSVSLFLNDLDTKYIEIWSLKKYGAMKLWARKIRINAVGIGLAMACRQNGEILMTRYPSDEVVSCDPQSKEIRDLKNLGLSDYASSFVESLALLDELKETENGKFHPLNAFIRQAETPARRRSDTRIRLLGL
;
A
#
# COMPACT_ATOMS: atom_id res chain seq x y z
N MET A 1 -11.73 44.95 -2.39
CA MET A 1 -11.23 43.63 -2.85
C MET A 1 -10.49 42.83 -1.76
N THR A 2 -10.33 43.33 -0.53
CA THR A 2 -9.45 42.73 0.50
C THR A 2 -10.12 41.83 1.55
N GLU A 3 -11.45 41.63 1.50
CA GLU A 3 -12.15 40.72 2.44
C GLU A 3 -12.51 39.34 1.86
N ARG A 4 -12.54 39.16 0.53
CA ARG A 4 -12.91 37.87 -0.09
C ARG A 4 -11.79 36.83 -0.08
N ALA A 5 -10.52 37.23 -0.02
CA ALA A 5 -9.37 36.32 -0.03
C ALA A 5 -9.07 35.66 1.33
N LYS A 6 -9.62 36.17 2.44
CA LYS A 6 -9.39 35.61 3.79
C LYS A 6 -10.21 34.35 4.12
N LYS A 7 -11.17 33.94 3.28
CA LYS A 7 -12.20 32.95 3.65
C LYS A 7 -11.94 31.49 3.25
N ASN A 8 -10.83 31.19 2.56
CA ASN A 8 -10.52 29.85 2.03
C ASN A 8 -9.19 29.27 2.56
N ARG A 9 -8.81 29.53 3.81
CA ARG A 9 -7.63 28.90 4.41
C ARG A 9 -8.02 27.59 5.09
N VAL A 10 -7.46 26.48 4.62
CA VAL A 10 -7.54 25.17 5.28
C VAL A 10 -6.93 25.33 6.69
N PRO A 11 -7.60 24.84 7.74
CA PRO A 11 -7.02 24.80 9.08
C PRO A 11 -5.66 24.10 9.08
N GLU A 12 -4.72 24.61 9.87
CA GLU A 12 -3.31 24.16 9.84
C GLU A 12 -3.15 22.71 10.30
N ASP A 13 -3.94 22.28 11.28
CA ASP A 13 -4.06 20.90 11.75
C ASP A 13 -4.52 19.94 10.65
N VAL A 14 -5.54 20.32 9.88
CA VAL A 14 -6.01 19.51 8.74
C VAL A 14 -4.95 19.45 7.63
N MET A 15 -4.21 20.54 7.39
CA MET A 15 -3.09 20.53 6.45
C MET A 15 -1.97 19.59 6.89
N VAL A 16 -1.66 19.53 8.19
CA VAL A 16 -0.68 18.61 8.77
C VAL A 16 -1.12 17.16 8.51
N ASP A 17 -2.37 16.80 8.79
CA ASP A 17 -2.90 15.46 8.55
C ASP A 17 -2.83 15.06 7.06
N ILE A 18 -3.20 15.97 6.17
CA ILE A 18 -3.09 15.77 4.72
C ILE A 18 -1.64 15.50 4.34
N LEU A 19 -0.74 16.38 4.77
CA LEU A 19 0.66 16.32 4.41
C LEU A 19 1.33 15.06 4.95
N ILE A 20 0.97 14.58 6.14
CA ILE A 20 1.52 13.35 6.71
C ILE A 20 1.11 12.11 5.90
N ALA A 21 -0.10 12.09 5.36
CA ALA A 21 -0.60 10.95 4.57
C ALA A 21 0.09 10.80 3.20
N LEU A 22 0.88 11.78 2.76
CA LEU A 22 1.48 11.80 1.43
C LEU A 22 2.85 11.08 1.37
N PRO A 23 3.22 10.56 0.19
CA PRO A 23 4.57 10.06 -0.04
C PRO A 23 5.62 11.17 0.15
N ILE A 24 6.75 10.83 0.76
CA ILE A 24 7.81 11.79 1.11
C ILE A 24 8.32 12.61 -0.07
N LYS A 25 8.37 12.01 -1.28
CA LYS A 25 8.76 12.71 -2.52
C LYS A 25 7.81 13.86 -2.84
N SER A 26 6.51 13.69 -2.60
CA SER A 26 5.49 14.73 -2.81
C SER A 26 5.63 15.84 -1.78
N ILE A 27 5.80 15.47 -0.51
CA ILE A 27 5.99 16.42 0.60
C ILE A 27 7.20 17.33 0.33
N LEU A 28 8.34 16.75 -0.07
CA LEU A 28 9.53 17.53 -0.39
C LEU A 28 9.32 18.53 -1.52
N ARG A 29 8.52 18.18 -2.55
CA ARG A 29 8.15 19.09 -3.64
C ARG A 29 7.21 20.19 -3.17
N PHE A 30 6.31 19.88 -2.25
CA PHE A 30 5.32 20.82 -1.72
C PHE A 30 5.91 21.95 -0.89
N ARG A 31 7.12 21.75 -0.35
CA ARG A 31 7.91 22.83 0.28
C ARG A 31 8.15 24.01 -0.65
N CYS A 32 8.23 23.78 -1.96
CA CYS A 32 8.46 24.84 -2.95
C CYS A 32 7.19 25.63 -3.30
N LEU A 33 6.01 25.17 -2.87
CA LEU A 33 4.73 25.75 -3.29
C LEU A 33 4.33 26.97 -2.47
N SER A 34 4.65 27.01 -1.17
CA SER A 34 4.39 28.19 -0.34
C SER A 34 5.28 28.23 0.90
N LYS A 35 5.49 29.45 1.44
CA LYS A 35 6.21 29.65 2.71
C LYS A 35 5.52 28.95 3.88
N SER A 36 4.18 28.91 3.89
CA SER A 36 3.40 28.25 4.96
C SER A 36 3.62 26.74 4.95
N TRP A 37 3.55 26.10 3.77
CA TRP A 37 3.76 24.67 3.64
C TRP A 37 5.19 24.28 3.96
N ASN A 38 6.16 25.07 3.48
CA ASN A 38 7.54 24.88 3.89
C ASN A 38 7.70 24.98 5.41
N SER A 39 7.03 25.94 6.06
CA SER A 39 7.06 26.10 7.53
C SER A 39 6.49 24.87 8.25
N ILE A 40 5.33 24.36 7.82
CA ILE A 40 4.69 23.17 8.40
C ILE A 40 5.57 21.94 8.21
N ILE A 41 6.05 21.69 6.98
CA ILE A 41 6.86 20.51 6.65
C ILE A 41 8.23 20.54 7.35
N SER A 42 8.77 21.75 7.58
CA SER A 42 9.97 21.96 8.37
C SER A 42 9.70 21.96 9.88
N ASP A 43 8.46 21.91 10.36
CA ASP A 43 8.18 21.88 11.79
C ASP A 43 8.61 20.54 12.41
N LYS A 44 9.13 20.61 13.64
CA LYS A 44 9.65 19.42 14.31
C LYS A 44 8.55 18.42 14.66
N ASN A 45 7.38 18.91 15.07
CA ASN A 45 6.25 18.03 15.40
C ASN A 45 5.75 17.34 14.13
N PHE A 46 5.72 18.05 13.00
CA PHE A 46 5.40 17.45 11.71
C PHE A 46 6.37 16.33 11.33
N ILE A 47 7.69 16.58 11.45
CA ILE A 47 8.72 15.58 11.14
C ILE A 47 8.56 14.34 12.03
N ASN A 48 8.33 14.52 13.33
CA ASN A 48 8.13 13.43 14.28
C ASN A 48 6.83 12.66 14.01
N ALA A 49 5.74 13.35 13.69
CA ALA A 49 4.47 12.72 13.34
C ALA A 49 4.56 11.93 12.02
N TYR A 50 5.29 12.46 11.03
CA TYR A 50 5.58 11.75 9.78
C TYR A 50 6.39 10.48 10.04
N LEU A 51 7.43 10.58 10.85
CA LEU A 51 8.30 9.47 11.22
C LEU A 51 7.52 8.36 11.94
N ALA A 52 6.58 8.70 12.82
CA ALA A 52 5.75 7.74 13.55
C ALA A 52 4.86 6.89 12.62
N GLN A 53 4.54 7.38 11.43
CA GLN A 53 3.75 6.65 10.42
C GLN A 53 4.62 6.00 9.33
N ALA A 54 5.94 6.19 9.39
CA ALA A 54 6.86 5.72 8.38
C ALA A 54 6.94 4.18 8.38
N LYS A 55 6.81 3.59 7.18
CA LYS A 55 6.94 2.15 7.00
C LYS A 55 8.42 1.76 6.98
N PRO A 56 8.85 0.74 7.74
CA PRO A 56 10.22 0.24 7.68
C PRO A 56 10.45 -0.49 6.35
N LEU A 57 11.61 -0.23 5.76
CA LEU A 57 12.12 -0.79 4.52
C LEU A 57 13.47 -1.46 4.80
N LEU A 58 13.88 -2.38 3.94
CA LEU A 58 15.21 -2.97 3.99
C LEU A 58 16.18 -2.09 3.22
N LEU A 59 17.17 -1.55 3.91
CA LEU A 59 18.32 -0.89 3.31
C LEU A 59 19.37 -1.94 2.99
N LEU A 60 19.80 -1.98 1.73
CA LEU A 60 20.94 -2.78 1.27
C LEU A 60 22.06 -1.83 0.84
N ARG A 61 23.28 -2.11 1.29
CA ARG A 61 24.50 -1.45 0.82
C ARG A 61 25.31 -2.41 -0.04
N ARG A 62 25.83 -1.87 -1.14
CA ARG A 62 26.77 -2.53 -2.04
C ARG A 62 27.94 -1.61 -2.32
N CYS A 63 29.15 -2.08 -2.06
CA CYS A 63 30.41 -1.43 -2.45
C CYS A 63 31.08 -2.29 -3.53
N GLN A 64 31.22 -1.76 -4.75
CA GLN A 64 31.87 -2.44 -5.88
C GLN A 64 32.79 -1.46 -6.61
N ASP A 65 34.04 -1.85 -6.88
CA ASP A 65 35.03 -1.04 -7.59
C ASP A 65 35.17 0.41 -7.04
N ARG A 66 35.16 0.54 -5.70
CA ARG A 66 35.23 1.84 -4.99
C ARG A 66 34.03 2.76 -5.28
N ARG A 67 32.89 2.19 -5.66
CA ARG A 67 31.61 2.88 -5.81
C ARG A 67 30.60 2.31 -4.83
N GLU A 68 29.92 3.21 -4.14
CA GLU A 68 28.88 2.87 -3.19
C GLU A 68 27.49 3.02 -3.79
N PHE A 69 26.66 2.02 -3.49
CA PHE A 69 25.26 1.96 -3.87
C PHE A 69 24.44 1.61 -2.64
N TYR A 70 23.36 2.38 -2.42
CA TYR A 70 22.38 2.10 -1.38
C TYR A 70 21.02 1.91 -2.04
N SER A 71 20.26 0.93 -1.60
CA SER A 71 18.90 0.70 -2.09
C SER A 71 17.93 0.38 -0.96
N LEU A 72 16.71 0.89 -1.08
CA LEU A 72 15.61 0.59 -0.15
C LEU A 72 14.62 -0.34 -0.83
N HIS A 73 14.26 -1.42 -0.16
CA HIS A 73 13.35 -2.46 -0.65
C HIS A 73 12.20 -2.69 0.33
N LEU A 74 11.04 -3.08 -0.19
CA LEU A 74 9.98 -3.62 0.66
C LEU A 74 10.42 -4.98 1.18
N ASP A 75 10.13 -5.28 2.45
CA ASP A 75 10.36 -6.62 3.01
C ASP A 75 9.21 -7.56 2.61
N ASN A 76 9.11 -7.87 1.33
CA ASN A 76 8.19 -8.86 0.75
C ASN A 76 8.97 -10.02 0.12
N GLU A 77 8.29 -11.03 -0.40
CA GLU A 77 8.92 -12.26 -0.90
C GLU A 77 9.99 -12.02 -1.99
N SER A 78 9.81 -10.97 -2.79
CA SER A 78 10.58 -10.60 -3.98
C SER A 78 11.53 -9.41 -3.78
N LEU A 79 11.52 -8.74 -2.63
CA LEU A 79 12.22 -7.46 -2.38
C LEU A 79 11.90 -6.36 -3.42
N ASP A 80 10.62 -6.21 -3.76
CA ASP A 80 10.14 -5.26 -4.77
C ASP A 80 10.19 -3.79 -4.32
N GLY A 81 10.00 -2.88 -5.29
CA GLY A 81 9.79 -1.46 -5.02
C GLY A 81 11.07 -0.69 -4.68
N SER A 82 12.16 -1.00 -5.39
CA SER A 82 13.48 -0.45 -5.04
C SER A 82 13.61 1.07 -5.27
N LEU A 83 14.07 1.80 -4.25
CA LEU A 83 14.60 3.15 -4.42
C LEU A 83 16.12 3.10 -4.35
N GLN A 84 16.78 3.42 -5.45
CA GLN A 84 18.25 3.41 -5.51
C GLN A 84 18.82 4.80 -5.28
N PHE A 85 19.85 4.87 -4.46
CA PHE A 85 20.67 6.04 -4.24
C PHE A 85 22.02 5.80 -4.90
N GLN A 86 22.16 6.39 -6.08
CA GLN A 86 23.40 6.43 -6.85
C GLN A 86 23.91 7.88 -6.85
N ASN A 87 25.22 8.08 -6.96
CA ASN A 87 25.88 9.40 -6.91
C ASN A 87 25.67 10.11 -5.57
N LEU A 88 26.33 9.59 -4.53
CA LEU A 88 26.32 10.17 -3.20
C LEU A 88 26.79 11.65 -3.23
N PRO A 89 26.22 12.52 -2.38
CA PRO A 89 26.60 13.93 -2.31
C PRO A 89 27.98 14.17 -1.67
N PHE A 90 28.67 13.09 -1.28
CA PHE A 90 30.00 13.07 -0.67
C PHE A 90 30.79 11.87 -1.24
N ARG A 91 32.11 11.85 -1.03
CA ARG A 91 33.00 10.78 -1.47
C ARG A 91 33.91 10.36 -0.33
N SER A 92 34.16 9.06 -0.21
CA SER A 92 35.12 8.51 0.74
C SER A 92 36.55 8.75 0.23
N GLU A 93 37.45 9.07 1.15
CA GLU A 93 38.90 9.07 0.91
C GLU A 93 39.51 7.66 1.04
N ALA A 94 38.82 6.76 1.75
CA ALA A 94 39.23 5.38 2.01
C ALA A 94 38.56 4.33 1.11
N ASP A 95 38.05 4.74 -0.05
CA ASP A 95 37.28 3.98 -1.05
C ASP A 95 35.79 3.75 -0.69
N CYS A 96 35.44 3.28 0.51
CA CYS A 96 34.06 3.05 0.95
C CYS A 96 33.85 3.42 2.43
N PHE A 97 32.62 3.75 2.84
CA PHE A 97 32.24 4.11 4.20
C PHE A 97 31.75 2.91 5.00
N ASP A 98 32.08 2.84 6.28
CA ASP A 98 31.45 1.90 7.21
C ASP A 98 30.17 2.52 7.77
N ILE A 99 29.11 1.72 7.86
CA ILE A 99 27.87 2.12 8.54
C ILE A 99 28.03 1.83 10.04
N ILE A 100 27.98 2.89 10.85
CA ILE A 100 27.96 2.77 12.31
C ILE A 100 26.57 2.32 12.77
N GLY A 101 25.53 2.90 12.19
CA GLY A 101 24.14 2.49 12.40
C GLY A 101 23.13 3.42 11.75
N SER A 102 21.88 2.96 11.71
CA SER A 102 20.70 3.73 11.29
C SER A 102 19.81 4.08 12.47
N CYS A 103 19.24 5.28 12.48
CA CYS A 103 18.21 5.65 13.44
C CYS A 103 17.27 6.70 12.84
N ASN A 104 15.96 6.47 12.93
CA ASN A 104 14.94 7.45 12.53
C ASN A 104 15.14 8.02 11.10
N GLY A 105 15.64 7.19 10.18
CA GLY A 105 15.89 7.56 8.78
C GLY A 105 17.18 8.35 8.52
N VAL A 106 18.10 8.37 9.49
CA VAL A 106 19.44 8.93 9.36
C VAL A 106 20.47 7.81 9.51
N LEU A 107 21.46 7.78 8.64
CA LEU A 107 22.63 6.90 8.69
C LEU A 107 23.82 7.64 9.29
N CYS A 108 24.57 6.99 10.15
CA CYS A 108 25.88 7.45 10.60
C CYS A 108 26.96 6.64 9.88
N LEU A 109 27.78 7.33 9.08
CA LEU A 109 28.81 6.76 8.25
C LEU A 109 30.19 7.20 8.73
N SER A 110 31.16 6.29 8.80
CA SER A 110 32.56 6.61 9.07
C SER A 110 33.45 6.28 7.90
N ASP A 111 34.33 7.23 7.55
CA ASP A 111 35.37 7.03 6.56
C ASP A 111 36.68 6.64 7.26
N ILE A 112 37.07 5.37 7.16
CA ILE A 112 38.21 4.82 7.90
C ILE A 112 39.36 4.51 6.96
N HIS A 113 40.45 5.28 7.06
CA HIS A 113 41.66 5.05 6.29
C HIS A 113 42.82 4.62 7.19
N GLN A 114 43.46 3.49 6.90
CA GLN A 114 44.61 2.95 7.66
C GLN A 114 44.36 2.83 9.18
N GLY A 115 43.15 2.42 9.57
CA GLY A 115 42.78 2.28 10.99
C GLY A 115 42.55 3.61 11.72
N ARG A 116 42.34 4.70 10.99
CA ARG A 116 41.98 6.01 11.54
C ARG A 116 40.74 6.56 10.86
N THR A 117 39.75 6.95 11.65
CA THR A 117 38.57 7.68 11.16
C THR A 117 38.98 9.07 10.67
N LYS A 118 38.77 9.32 9.38
CA LYS A 118 39.06 10.58 8.69
C LYS A 118 37.89 11.54 8.77
N SER A 119 36.69 11.03 8.49
CA SER A 119 35.46 11.80 8.53
C SER A 119 34.32 10.96 9.10
N LEU A 120 33.32 11.64 9.62
CA LEU A 120 32.11 11.06 10.18
C LEU A 120 30.93 11.85 9.62
N ILE A 121 29.97 11.16 9.01
CA ILE A 121 28.89 11.77 8.23
C ILE A 121 27.54 11.27 8.76
N LEU A 122 26.67 12.20 9.12
CA LEU A 122 25.24 11.90 9.29
C LEU A 122 24.53 12.15 7.96
N TRP A 123 23.88 11.14 7.41
CA TRP A 123 23.26 11.19 6.09
C TRP A 123 21.80 10.75 6.13
N ASN A 124 20.90 11.61 5.64
CA ASN A 124 19.54 11.22 5.31
C ASN A 124 19.44 11.01 3.78
N PRO A 125 19.41 9.75 3.30
CA PRO A 125 19.32 9.45 1.87
C PRO A 125 18.01 9.92 1.24
N THR A 126 16.92 9.95 2.00
CA THR A 126 15.57 10.25 1.52
C THR A 126 15.44 11.70 1.06
N ILE A 127 16.03 12.63 1.82
CA ILE A 127 16.05 14.06 1.48
C ILE A 127 17.36 14.50 0.82
N ARG A 128 18.30 13.57 0.63
CA ARG A 128 19.64 13.79 0.06
C ARG A 128 20.46 14.86 0.79
N LYS A 129 20.31 14.96 2.11
CA LYS A 129 21.09 15.87 2.97
C LYS A 129 22.07 15.10 3.82
N HIS A 130 23.23 15.69 4.05
CA HIS A 130 24.26 15.13 4.92
C HIS A 130 24.92 16.23 5.75
N LEU A 131 25.52 15.83 6.87
CA LEU A 131 26.29 16.68 7.76
C LEU A 131 27.62 16.00 8.10
N ASN A 132 28.73 16.69 7.88
CA ASN A 132 30.04 16.24 8.31
C ASN A 132 30.26 16.65 9.76
N LEU A 133 30.65 15.70 10.62
CA LEU A 133 30.95 15.96 12.02
C LEU A 133 32.44 16.23 12.19
N ALA A 134 32.77 17.37 12.80
CA ALA A 134 34.15 17.67 13.16
C ALA A 134 34.62 16.71 14.24
N LEU A 135 35.69 15.97 13.97
CA LEU A 135 36.24 14.98 14.89
C LEU A 135 37.18 15.64 15.92
N PRO A 136 37.06 15.32 17.22
CA PRO A 136 38.02 15.75 18.22
C PRO A 136 39.40 15.20 17.90
N LYS A 137 40.41 16.07 17.88
CA LYS A 137 41.81 15.67 17.69
C LYS A 137 42.24 14.81 18.88
N LEU A 138 42.85 13.67 18.57
CA LEU A 138 43.47 12.80 19.57
C LEU A 138 44.99 12.81 19.40
N CYS A 139 45.71 12.67 20.51
CA CYS A 139 47.17 12.60 20.51
C CYS A 139 47.64 11.14 20.50
N GLY A 140 48.49 10.79 19.53
CA GLY A 140 49.12 9.48 19.44
C GLY A 140 48.26 8.39 18.77
N PRO A 141 48.80 7.18 18.60
CA PRO A 141 48.06 6.04 18.08
C PRO A 141 46.93 5.61 19.03
N HIS A 142 45.76 5.37 18.47
CA HIS A 142 44.54 5.02 19.21
C HIS A 142 43.67 4.07 18.37
N SER A 143 42.83 3.29 19.03
CA SER A 143 41.66 2.64 18.42
C SER A 143 40.38 3.31 18.93
N ALA A 144 39.33 3.33 18.11
CA ALA A 144 38.06 3.88 18.53
C ALA A 144 36.90 3.03 18.01
N THR A 145 35.90 2.77 18.86
CA THR A 145 34.62 2.25 18.40
C THR A 145 33.55 3.33 18.53
N TRP A 146 32.52 3.20 17.71
CA TRP A 146 31.48 4.19 17.53
C TRP A 146 30.12 3.57 17.80
N GLY A 147 29.18 4.39 18.23
CA GLY A 147 27.78 4.04 18.22
C GLY A 147 26.92 5.24 17.90
N PHE A 148 25.78 4.97 17.29
CA PHE A 148 24.85 5.99 16.86
C PHE A 148 23.43 5.64 17.29
N GLY A 149 22.69 6.66 17.77
CA GLY A 149 21.30 6.49 18.13
C GLY A 149 20.61 7.82 18.41
N PHE A 150 19.36 7.71 18.83
CA PHE A 150 18.51 8.84 19.15
C PHE A 150 18.14 8.80 20.63
N ASP A 151 18.46 9.88 21.34
CA ASP A 151 18.02 10.07 22.71
C ASP A 151 16.60 10.65 22.70
N LEU A 152 15.62 9.85 23.10
CA LEU A 152 14.23 10.28 23.21
C LEU A 152 14.02 11.37 24.26
N SER A 153 14.82 11.39 25.33
CA SER A 153 14.65 12.32 26.46
C SER A 153 15.07 13.74 26.09
N SER A 154 16.20 13.89 25.40
CA SER A 154 16.66 15.17 24.86
C SER A 154 16.23 15.40 23.41
N ASP A 155 15.53 14.46 22.77
CA ASP A 155 15.00 14.53 21.42
C ASP A 155 16.10 14.91 20.40
N ASP A 156 17.24 14.21 20.52
CA ASP A 156 18.52 14.53 19.87
C ASP A 156 19.20 13.29 19.29
N TYR A 157 19.87 13.46 18.15
CA TYR A 157 20.77 12.44 17.63
C TYR A 157 22.11 12.54 18.35
N ARG A 158 22.60 11.39 18.84
CA ARG A 158 23.87 11.31 19.56
C ARG A 158 24.80 10.32 18.89
N VAL A 159 26.08 10.68 18.84
CA VAL A 159 27.16 9.76 18.44
C VAL A 159 28.06 9.55 19.63
N VAL A 160 28.26 8.29 20.00
CA VAL A 160 29.17 7.90 21.08
C VAL A 160 30.46 7.39 20.46
N ARG A 161 31.59 7.85 20.99
CA ARG A 161 32.93 7.43 20.62
C ARG A 161 33.65 6.93 21.86
N VAL A 162 34.10 5.68 21.81
CA VAL A 162 34.91 5.06 22.86
C VAL A 162 36.33 4.93 22.32
N VAL A 163 37.28 5.64 22.93
CA VAL A 163 38.67 5.74 22.48
C VAL A 163 39.58 5.01 23.44
N ARG A 164 40.47 4.20 22.89
CA ARG A 164 41.58 3.57 23.61
C ARG A 164 42.91 3.99 22.99
N GLN A 165 43.84 4.47 23.80
CA GLN A 165 45.19 4.79 23.35
C GLN A 165 46.03 3.50 23.23
N VAL A 166 46.75 3.32 22.12
CA VAL A 166 47.57 2.13 21.84
C VAL A 166 49.03 2.47 22.15
N SER A 167 49.57 2.03 23.29
CA SER A 167 51.00 2.16 23.60
C SER A 167 51.57 0.88 24.24
N SER A 168 52.89 0.80 24.34
CA SER A 168 53.62 -0.37 24.88
C SER A 168 53.44 -0.62 26.39
N LYS A 169 52.70 0.23 27.12
CA LYS A 169 52.41 0.07 28.56
C LYS A 169 50.92 -0.18 28.79
N ARG A 170 50.61 -1.14 29.67
CA ARG A 170 49.30 -1.80 29.85
C ARG A 170 48.17 -0.93 30.44
N GLU A 171 48.44 0.28 30.90
CA GLU A 171 47.45 1.10 31.64
C GLU A 171 47.38 2.52 31.07
N PHE A 172 46.39 2.79 30.22
CA PHE A 172 45.95 4.14 29.89
C PHE A 172 44.42 4.24 29.96
N PRO A 173 43.87 5.42 30.32
CA PRO A 173 42.44 5.61 30.50
C PRO A 173 41.69 5.52 29.16
N MET A 174 40.51 4.91 29.21
CA MET A 174 39.55 4.98 28.11
C MET A 174 38.91 6.37 28.12
N GLU A 175 38.84 7.02 26.95
CA GLU A 175 38.10 8.27 26.79
C GLU A 175 36.74 7.98 26.15
N PHE A 176 35.70 8.51 26.78
CA PHE A 176 34.32 8.43 26.27
C PHE A 176 33.89 9.82 25.84
N GLN A 177 33.48 9.95 24.59
CA GLN A 177 33.07 11.21 24.00
C GLN A 177 31.69 11.04 23.38
N VAL A 178 30.80 11.99 23.63
CA VAL A 178 29.45 11.99 23.05
C VAL A 178 29.23 13.29 22.30
N PHE A 179 28.84 13.15 21.04
CA PHE A 179 28.41 14.25 20.21
C PHE A 179 26.90 14.43 20.36
N SER A 180 26.46 15.66 20.58
CA SER A 180 25.06 16.07 20.48
C SER A 180 24.86 16.83 19.17
N LEU A 181 23.92 16.37 18.34
CA LEU A 181 23.58 17.08 17.09
C LEU A 181 22.96 18.44 17.38
N LYS A 182 22.07 18.54 18.37
CA LYS A 182 21.47 19.81 18.80
C LYS A 182 22.50 20.83 19.27
N ARG A 183 23.47 20.41 20.09
CA ARG A 183 24.52 21.30 20.63
C ARG A 183 25.67 21.53 19.65
N ARG A 184 25.82 20.64 18.66
CA ARG A 184 26.91 20.60 17.68
C ARG A 184 28.30 20.58 18.33
N CYS A 185 28.43 19.87 19.43
CA CYS A 185 29.70 19.73 20.13
C CYS A 185 29.89 18.33 20.71
N TRP A 186 31.15 17.98 20.91
CA TRP A 186 31.57 16.79 21.62
C TRP A 186 31.75 17.11 23.10
N GLU A 187 31.23 16.24 23.95
CA GLU A 187 31.37 16.30 25.40
C GLU A 187 32.10 15.05 25.87
N ARG A 188 33.00 15.21 26.83
CA ARG A 188 33.68 14.08 27.48
C ARG A 188 32.81 13.58 28.62
N ILE A 189 32.62 12.26 28.67
CA ILE A 189 31.90 11.61 29.77
C ILE A 189 32.93 10.99 30.71
N ASN A 190 32.72 11.21 32.01
CA ASN A 190 33.54 10.57 33.03
C ASN A 190 33.21 9.08 33.09
N PHE A 191 34.23 8.25 32.91
CA PHE A 191 34.09 6.81 33.01
C PHE A 191 33.79 6.39 34.46
N SER A 192 32.81 5.51 34.67
CA SER A 192 32.58 4.94 35.99
C SER A 192 33.76 4.04 36.37
N PRO A 193 34.41 4.25 37.54
CA PRO A 193 35.52 3.40 38.00
C PRO A 193 35.15 1.91 38.13
N THR A 194 33.86 1.58 38.17
CA THR A 194 33.35 0.23 38.40
C THR A 194 33.46 -0.73 37.21
N LEU A 195 33.56 -0.24 35.96
CA LEU A 195 33.58 -1.10 34.75
C LEU A 195 34.97 -1.71 34.43
N GLY A 196 36.03 -1.23 35.08
CA GLY A 196 37.41 -1.66 34.78
C GLY A 196 37.84 -1.39 33.32
N PRO A 197 39.11 -1.63 32.97
CA PRO A 197 39.56 -1.50 31.59
C PRO A 197 39.00 -2.63 30.73
N PHE A 198 38.64 -2.32 29.48
CA PHE A 198 38.25 -3.32 28.48
C PHE A 198 38.85 -2.98 27.11
N CYS A 199 38.74 -3.96 26.23
CA CYS A 199 39.25 -3.94 24.87
C CYS A 199 38.06 -3.95 23.90
N VAL A 200 38.14 -3.07 22.91
CA VAL A 200 37.24 -3.07 21.74
C VAL A 200 37.90 -3.84 20.60
N ALA A 201 37.12 -4.39 19.68
CA ALA A 201 37.69 -5.04 18.49
C ALA A 201 38.58 -4.05 17.71
N PRO A 202 39.77 -4.46 17.25
CA PRO A 202 40.59 -3.60 16.41
C PRO A 202 39.98 -3.41 15.02
N ASP A 203 40.06 -2.18 14.48
CA ASP A 203 39.59 -1.73 13.15
C ASP A 203 40.25 -2.46 11.95
N TYR A 204 41.10 -3.46 12.18
CA TYR A 204 41.86 -4.16 11.12
C TYR A 204 41.06 -5.26 10.40
N CYS A 205 39.81 -5.53 10.77
CA CYS A 205 38.92 -6.40 10.01
C CYS A 205 38.35 -5.67 8.77
N LYS A 206 39.24 -5.18 7.90
CA LYS A 206 38.98 -4.43 6.65
C LYS A 206 38.04 -5.15 5.66
N ASN A 207 37.82 -6.45 5.84
CA ASN A 207 36.93 -7.24 4.99
C ASN A 207 35.61 -7.59 5.67
N SER A 208 35.37 -7.12 6.91
CA SER A 208 34.13 -7.42 7.61
C SER A 208 33.09 -6.35 7.38
N GLY A 209 33.40 -5.04 7.47
CA GLY A 209 32.45 -3.93 7.25
C GLY A 209 31.50 -3.64 8.41
N TYR A 210 31.81 -4.08 9.65
CA TYR A 210 30.85 -4.01 10.76
C TYR A 210 31.39 -3.20 11.92
N CYS A 211 30.59 -2.23 12.32
CA CYS A 211 30.55 -1.80 13.70
C CYS A 211 29.82 -2.89 14.50
N ASN A 212 30.47 -3.44 15.54
CA ASN A 212 29.85 -4.38 16.49
C ASN A 212 28.89 -3.64 17.44
N GLN A 213 28.05 -2.76 16.90
CA GLN A 213 27.14 -1.91 17.63
C GLN A 213 25.70 -2.18 17.21
N VAL A 214 24.79 -2.20 18.18
CA VAL A 214 23.34 -2.16 17.93
C VAL A 214 22.67 -1.17 18.87
N ALA A 215 21.70 -0.41 18.35
CA ALA A 215 20.86 0.47 19.16
C ALA A 215 19.55 -0.26 19.45
N PHE A 216 19.22 -0.40 20.73
CA PHE A 216 18.01 -1.08 21.17
C PHE A 216 17.40 -0.31 22.35
N ASN A 217 16.15 0.12 22.22
CA ASN A 217 15.41 0.88 23.25
C ASN A 217 16.15 2.10 23.81
N GLY A 218 16.80 2.89 22.93
CA GLY A 218 17.55 4.08 23.35
C GLY A 218 18.91 3.78 24.01
N ILE A 219 19.31 2.51 24.05
CA ILE A 219 20.58 2.05 24.62
C ILE A 219 21.45 1.51 23.49
N LEU A 220 22.70 1.96 23.44
CA LEU A 220 23.71 1.45 22.52
C LEU A 220 24.42 0.27 23.15
N HIS A 221 24.68 -0.78 22.36
CA HIS A 221 25.32 -2.01 22.82
C HIS A 221 26.51 -2.34 21.96
N TRP A 222 27.65 -2.70 22.57
CA TRP A 222 28.85 -3.16 21.87
C TRP A 222 29.34 -4.50 22.41
N LEU A 223 29.93 -5.32 21.53
CA LEU A 223 30.74 -6.46 21.97
C LEU A 223 32.15 -6.01 22.31
N VAL A 224 32.56 -6.24 23.55
CA VAL A 224 33.87 -5.90 24.10
C VAL A 224 34.45 -7.09 24.86
N TYR A 225 35.73 -7.04 25.23
CA TYR A 225 36.34 -8.07 26.05
C TYR A 225 37.31 -7.52 27.08
N ARG A 226 37.51 -8.24 28.19
CA ARG A 226 38.55 -7.98 29.18
C ARG A 226 39.65 -9.03 29.06
N GLU A 227 40.89 -8.65 29.34
CA GLU A 227 42.02 -9.59 29.45
C GLU A 227 42.27 -9.87 30.94
N GLU A 228 42.06 -11.11 31.36
CA GLU A 228 42.30 -11.57 32.74
C GLU A 228 43.14 -12.87 32.68
N ASN A 229 44.30 -12.90 33.35
CA ASN A 229 45.18 -14.08 33.45
C ASN A 229 45.45 -14.79 32.09
N ASP A 230 45.86 -14.04 31.07
CA ASP A 230 46.07 -14.52 29.67
C ASP A 230 44.82 -15.12 28.98
N SER A 231 43.62 -14.91 29.55
CA SER A 231 42.35 -15.29 28.95
C SER A 231 41.49 -14.07 28.59
N ARG A 232 40.75 -14.16 27.48
CA ARG A 232 39.85 -13.10 27.01
C ARG A 232 38.41 -13.42 27.41
N HIS A 233 37.78 -12.48 28.09
CA HIS A 233 36.40 -12.57 28.54
C HIS A 233 35.53 -11.52 27.86
N SER A 234 34.72 -11.97 26.91
CA SER A 234 33.79 -11.17 26.13
C SER A 234 32.50 -10.88 26.89
N PHE A 235 32.00 -9.65 26.78
CA PHE A 235 30.73 -9.19 27.36
C PHE A 235 30.11 -8.11 26.47
N VAL A 236 28.86 -7.75 26.76
CA VAL A 236 28.17 -6.64 26.08
C VAL A 236 28.29 -5.38 26.94
N LEU A 237 28.93 -4.34 26.40
CA LEU A 237 28.91 -3.00 26.96
C LEU A 237 27.61 -2.32 26.55
N SER A 238 26.87 -1.74 27.48
CA SER A 238 25.71 -0.90 27.18
C SER A 238 25.98 0.57 27.53
N PHE A 239 25.36 1.48 26.79
CA PHE A 239 25.35 2.92 27.08
C PHE A 239 23.96 3.49 26.87
N ASP A 240 23.36 3.99 27.94
CA ASP A 240 22.06 4.62 27.92
C ASP A 240 22.19 6.08 27.48
N LEU A 241 21.60 6.40 26.31
CA LEU A 241 21.67 7.74 25.71
C LEU A 241 20.94 8.82 26.52
N SER A 242 20.02 8.44 27.41
CA SER A 242 19.17 9.38 28.15
C SER A 242 19.82 9.95 29.40
N ASN A 243 20.66 9.14 30.06
CA ASN A 243 21.28 9.47 31.34
C ASN A 243 22.81 9.33 31.32
N ASP A 244 23.38 9.03 30.16
CA ASP A 244 24.82 8.97 29.90
C ASP A 244 25.55 7.94 30.79
N LYS A 245 24.89 6.82 31.10
CA LYS A 245 25.45 5.74 31.95
C LYS A 245 25.85 4.52 31.14
N PHE A 246 27.01 3.97 31.51
CA PHE A 246 27.47 2.68 31.04
C PHE A 246 26.95 1.55 31.92
N GLY A 247 26.68 0.40 31.29
CA GLY A 247 26.37 -0.85 31.96
C GLY A 247 27.15 -2.02 31.35
N GLU A 248 27.18 -3.12 32.09
CA GLU A 248 27.75 -4.39 31.62
C GLU A 248 26.66 -5.45 31.60
N ILE A 249 26.57 -6.18 30.49
CA ILE A 249 25.70 -7.34 30.37
C ILE A 249 26.58 -8.54 30.05
N MET A 250 26.68 -9.47 31.00
CA MET A 250 27.51 -10.64 30.85
C MET A 250 26.90 -11.60 29.83
N LEU A 251 27.76 -12.15 28.98
CA LEU A 251 27.41 -13.24 28.07
C LEU A 251 27.39 -14.58 28.82
N PRO A 252 26.64 -15.59 28.33
CA PRO A 252 26.75 -16.96 28.81
C PRO A 252 28.20 -17.44 28.81
N ARG A 253 28.59 -18.27 29.80
CA ARG A 253 29.97 -18.76 29.94
C ARG A 253 30.59 -19.32 28.65
N ARG A 254 29.78 -19.96 27.79
CA ARG A 254 30.22 -20.49 26.49
C ARG A 254 30.57 -19.40 25.49
N LEU A 255 29.82 -18.30 25.45
CA LEU A 255 30.05 -17.16 24.56
C LEU A 255 31.10 -16.20 25.13
N ALA A 256 31.18 -16.06 26.45
CA ALA A 256 32.14 -15.18 27.11
C ALA A 256 33.60 -15.55 26.81
N LYS A 257 33.91 -16.80 26.45
CA LYS A 257 35.28 -17.22 26.08
C LYS A 257 35.56 -17.13 24.58
N VAL A 258 34.56 -16.77 23.78
CA VAL A 258 34.69 -16.66 22.33
C VAL A 258 35.29 -15.30 21.98
N ALA A 259 36.22 -15.28 21.04
CA ALA A 259 36.79 -14.04 20.54
C ALA A 259 35.71 -13.23 19.78
N ILE A 260 35.58 -11.95 20.12
CA ILE A 260 34.50 -11.09 19.60
C ILE A 260 34.47 -10.96 18.07
N GLN A 261 35.57 -11.24 17.34
CA GLN A 261 35.56 -11.25 15.87
C GLN A 261 34.65 -12.33 15.26
N TRP A 262 34.24 -13.32 16.04
CA TRP A 262 33.33 -14.39 15.63
C TRP A 262 31.90 -14.16 16.13
N MET A 263 31.61 -13.00 16.70
CA MET A 263 30.30 -12.67 17.26
C MET A 263 29.76 -11.36 16.69
N VAL A 264 28.45 -11.32 16.49
CA VAL A 264 27.70 -10.11 16.11
C VAL A 264 26.56 -9.94 17.11
N ILE A 265 26.32 -8.70 17.53
CA ILE A 265 25.15 -8.33 18.32
C ILE A 265 24.12 -7.68 17.39
N SER A 266 22.85 -8.02 17.54
CA SER A 266 21.76 -7.49 16.71
C SER A 266 20.45 -7.42 17.50
N GLU A 267 19.47 -6.72 16.94
CA GLU A 267 18.09 -6.67 17.41
C GLU A 267 17.26 -7.67 16.60
N PHE A 268 16.42 -8.44 17.28
CA PHE A 268 15.51 -9.39 16.65
C PHE A 268 14.27 -9.57 17.51
N ASP A 269 13.11 -9.41 16.87
CA ASP A 269 11.78 -9.60 17.48
C ASP A 269 11.66 -8.86 18.81
N GLY A 270 12.16 -7.61 18.87
CA GLY A 270 12.13 -6.79 20.06
C GLY A 270 13.04 -7.28 21.20
N SER A 271 14.04 -8.11 20.90
CA SER A 271 15.02 -8.64 21.86
C SER A 271 16.45 -8.50 21.36
N LEU A 272 17.42 -8.48 22.28
CA LEU A 272 18.84 -8.48 21.93
C LEU A 272 19.29 -9.90 21.59
N ALA A 273 19.96 -10.05 20.44
CA ALA A 273 20.45 -11.31 19.93
C ALA A 273 21.97 -11.29 19.71
N ALA A 274 22.63 -12.40 19.99
CA ALA A 274 24.04 -12.63 19.72
C ALA A 274 24.20 -13.79 18.74
N LEU A 275 24.88 -13.54 17.62
CA LEU A 275 25.16 -14.52 16.58
C LEU A 275 26.61 -14.94 16.70
N PHE A 276 26.85 -16.24 16.90
CA PHE A 276 28.18 -16.81 17.04
C PHE A 276 28.52 -17.71 15.85
N TYR A 277 29.53 -17.31 15.06
CA TYR A 277 30.01 -18.02 13.89
C TYR A 277 31.08 -19.05 14.28
N ARG A 278 30.92 -20.28 13.81
CA ARG A 278 31.81 -21.41 14.06
C ARG A 278 32.50 -21.84 12.78
N CYS A 279 33.75 -22.25 12.91
CA CYS A 279 34.55 -22.71 11.78
C CYS A 279 34.40 -24.20 11.50
N ASP A 280 34.10 -25.03 12.50
CA ASP A 280 34.00 -26.48 12.36
C ASP A 280 32.97 -27.12 13.33
N PRO A 281 31.85 -27.69 12.84
CA PRO A 281 31.31 -27.50 11.48
C PRO A 281 30.88 -26.03 11.29
N LYS A 282 30.90 -25.56 10.04
CA LYS A 282 30.53 -24.18 9.69
C LYS A 282 29.08 -23.91 10.03
N SER A 283 28.87 -23.21 11.14
CA SER A 283 27.53 -22.96 11.67
C SER A 283 27.44 -21.62 12.39
N VAL A 284 26.22 -21.09 12.48
CA VAL A 284 25.91 -19.89 13.27
C VAL A 284 24.95 -20.28 14.38
N ASP A 285 25.39 -20.13 15.63
CA ASP A 285 24.52 -20.26 16.80
C ASP A 285 23.88 -18.90 17.08
N VAL A 286 22.54 -18.83 17.07
CA VAL A 286 21.78 -17.62 17.40
C VAL A 286 21.28 -17.71 18.84
N TRP A 287 21.71 -16.76 19.67
CA TRP A 287 21.35 -16.66 21.08
C TRP A 287 20.48 -15.44 21.34
N PHE A 288 19.46 -15.61 22.16
CA PHE A 288 18.47 -14.58 22.50
C PHE A 288 18.47 -14.28 23.97
N MET A 289 18.46 -13.00 24.31
CA MET A 289 18.24 -12.55 25.68
C MET A 289 16.73 -12.39 25.91
N ARG A 290 16.12 -13.35 26.63
CA ARG A 290 14.66 -13.32 26.90
C ARG A 290 14.26 -12.19 27.85
N GLU A 291 15.13 -11.90 28.81
CA GLU A 291 14.93 -10.85 29.80
C GLU A 291 16.13 -9.91 29.74
N TYR A 292 15.87 -8.64 29.42
CA TYR A 292 16.91 -7.64 29.21
C TYR A 292 17.82 -7.49 30.44
N GLY A 293 19.14 -7.52 30.22
CA GLY A 293 20.16 -7.41 31.27
C GLY A 293 20.37 -8.67 32.13
N VAL A 294 19.55 -9.71 32.01
CA VAL A 294 19.64 -10.92 32.84
C VAL A 294 20.51 -11.98 32.16
N THR A 295 21.72 -12.22 32.65
CA THR A 295 22.68 -13.16 32.03
C THR A 295 22.15 -14.59 31.86
N ASN A 296 21.33 -15.08 32.79
CA ASN A 296 20.76 -16.43 32.71
C ASN A 296 19.57 -16.53 31.74
N SER A 297 19.08 -15.41 31.20
CA SER A 297 17.97 -15.38 30.24
C SER A 297 18.41 -15.65 28.80
N TRP A 298 19.72 -15.63 28.55
CA TRP A 298 20.31 -15.97 27.26
C TRP A 298 20.09 -17.44 26.91
N ASN A 299 19.34 -17.68 25.83
CA ASN A 299 19.03 -19.01 25.34
C ASN A 299 19.41 -19.15 23.87
N ARG A 300 20.03 -20.28 23.51
CA ARG A 300 20.28 -20.61 22.11
C ARG A 300 18.98 -21.06 21.46
N LEU A 301 18.60 -20.41 20.38
CA LEU A 301 17.31 -20.65 19.72
C LEU A 301 17.50 -21.39 18.40
N TYR A 302 18.53 -21.04 17.63
CA TYR A 302 18.88 -21.74 16.38
C TYR A 302 20.35 -22.14 16.34
N ARG A 303 20.62 -23.23 15.63
CA ARG A 303 21.92 -23.50 15.01
C ARG A 303 21.70 -23.63 13.52
N ILE A 304 22.34 -22.74 12.78
CA ILE A 304 22.23 -22.62 11.33
C ILE A 304 23.46 -23.29 10.74
N GLN A 305 23.30 -24.32 9.91
CA GLN A 305 24.42 -24.81 9.10
C GLN A 305 24.64 -23.82 7.96
N VAL A 306 25.85 -23.27 7.85
CA VAL A 306 26.18 -22.22 6.86
C VAL A 306 27.14 -22.72 5.79
N ASP A 307 27.09 -24.00 5.46
CA ASP A 307 27.86 -24.57 4.35
C ASP A 307 27.45 -23.90 3.02
N GLY A 308 28.30 -23.02 2.51
CA GLY A 308 28.06 -22.22 1.31
C GLY A 308 27.64 -20.77 1.55
N PHE A 309 27.48 -20.34 2.81
CA PHE A 309 27.18 -18.94 3.15
C PHE A 309 28.36 -18.27 3.85
N THR A 310 28.56 -16.99 3.53
CA THR A 310 29.54 -16.14 4.21
C THR A 310 28.97 -15.56 5.49
N ARG A 311 27.71 -15.12 5.48
CA ARG A 311 27.23 -14.24 6.55
C ARG A 311 25.72 -14.07 6.64
N ALA A 312 25.19 -13.98 7.86
CA ALA A 312 23.87 -13.40 8.17
C ALA A 312 23.95 -11.87 8.31
N MET A 313 23.06 -11.13 7.64
CA MET A 313 23.05 -9.66 7.64
C MET A 313 21.93 -9.09 8.52
N VAL A 314 20.68 -9.48 8.26
CA VAL A 314 19.51 -8.97 8.98
C VAL A 314 18.43 -10.04 9.02
N PHE A 315 17.64 -10.01 10.09
CA PHE A 315 16.45 -10.85 10.20
C PHE A 315 15.25 -10.15 9.59
N ARG A 316 14.42 -10.92 8.90
CA ARG A 316 13.24 -10.44 8.19
C ARG A 316 12.00 -10.57 9.07
N LYS A 317 10.95 -9.81 8.73
CA LYS A 317 9.66 -9.85 9.46
C LYS A 317 8.95 -11.21 9.39
N ASN A 318 9.21 -11.97 8.34
CA ASN A 318 8.68 -13.33 8.17
C ASN A 318 9.47 -14.39 8.97
N GLY A 319 10.47 -13.99 9.76
CA GLY A 319 11.32 -14.89 10.55
C GLY A 319 12.49 -15.50 9.76
N GLU A 320 12.62 -15.21 8.47
CA GLU A 320 13.77 -15.62 7.67
C GLU A 320 14.98 -14.69 7.90
N ILE A 321 16.15 -15.10 7.42
CA ILE A 321 17.41 -14.37 7.62
C ILE A 321 17.98 -14.02 6.26
N LEU A 322 18.29 -12.75 6.01
CA LEU A 322 19.05 -12.37 4.84
C LEU A 322 20.52 -12.78 5.03
N MET A 323 21.01 -13.60 4.11
CA MET A 323 22.36 -14.13 4.13
C MET A 323 23.10 -13.85 2.82
N THR A 324 24.43 -13.77 2.88
CA THR A 324 25.28 -13.71 1.68
C THR A 324 25.89 -15.08 1.38
N LYS A 325 25.90 -15.47 0.10
CA LYS A 325 26.58 -16.68 -0.36
C LYS A 325 28.09 -16.48 -0.47
N HIS A 326 28.83 -17.54 -0.12
CA HIS A 326 30.27 -17.57 -0.22
C HIS A 326 30.73 -17.49 -1.69
N GLY A 327 31.71 -16.62 -1.96
CA GLY A 327 32.26 -16.39 -3.29
C GLY A 327 31.47 -15.39 -4.12
N SER A 328 30.16 -15.62 -4.34
CA SER A 328 29.32 -14.73 -5.17
C SER A 328 28.85 -13.46 -4.45
N TYR A 329 28.85 -13.44 -3.12
CA TYR A 329 28.26 -12.38 -2.30
C TYR A 329 26.81 -12.04 -2.70
N GLU A 330 26.10 -13.04 -3.24
CA GLU A 330 24.69 -12.92 -3.57
C GLU A 330 23.86 -12.94 -2.29
N VAL A 331 22.94 -12.00 -2.16
CA VAL A 331 21.95 -11.97 -1.08
C VAL A 331 20.86 -13.01 -1.31
N VAL A 332 20.56 -13.81 -0.30
CA VAL A 332 19.47 -14.79 -0.29
C VAL A 332 18.65 -14.68 1.00
N SER A 333 17.39 -15.12 0.95
CA SER A 333 16.60 -15.35 2.16
C SER A 333 16.81 -16.78 2.63
N TRP A 334 17.18 -16.98 3.89
CA TRP A 334 17.33 -18.31 4.47
C TRP A 334 16.26 -18.56 5.53
N ASN A 335 15.54 -19.67 5.40
CA ASN A 335 14.48 -20.03 6.32
C ASN A 335 15.01 -20.94 7.44
N PRO A 336 14.96 -20.51 8.72
CA PRO A 336 15.50 -21.29 9.83
C PRO A 336 14.76 -22.59 10.13
N GLN A 337 13.48 -22.69 9.76
CA GLN A 337 12.66 -23.85 10.05
C GLN A 337 12.85 -24.95 9.00
N THR A 338 12.84 -24.57 7.72
CA THR A 338 12.97 -25.53 6.60
C THR A 338 14.42 -25.76 6.17
N GLN A 339 15.34 -24.91 6.62
CA GLN A 339 16.74 -24.84 6.16
C GLN A 339 16.89 -24.56 4.66
N ALA A 340 15.83 -24.13 3.99
CA ALA A 340 15.86 -23.77 2.57
C ALA A 340 16.31 -22.33 2.36
N SER A 341 17.06 -22.09 1.28
CA SER A 341 17.40 -20.74 0.82
C SER A 341 16.59 -20.35 -0.41
N ARG A 342 16.02 -19.16 -0.39
CA ARG A 342 15.32 -18.51 -1.50
C ARG A 342 16.20 -17.45 -2.15
N HIS A 343 16.28 -17.51 -3.47
CA HIS A 343 17.00 -16.54 -4.29
C HIS A 343 16.09 -15.40 -4.72
N PHE A 344 16.66 -14.20 -4.87
CA PHE A 344 15.91 -13.02 -5.33
C PHE A 344 16.10 -12.71 -6.83
N GLY A 345 16.79 -13.57 -7.61
CA GLY A 345 16.89 -13.46 -9.07
C GLY A 345 17.70 -12.24 -9.58
N ASN A 346 17.32 -11.71 -10.76
CA ASN A 346 18.00 -10.64 -11.55
C ASN A 346 18.06 -9.24 -10.89
N LEU A 347 17.89 -9.12 -9.57
CA LEU A 347 17.93 -7.82 -8.87
C LEU A 347 19.33 -7.20 -8.77
N GLY A 348 20.37 -7.87 -9.26
CA GLY A 348 21.75 -7.35 -9.24
C GLY A 348 22.33 -7.21 -7.83
N LEU A 349 21.80 -7.95 -6.85
CA LEU A 349 22.21 -7.96 -5.44
C LEU A 349 23.53 -8.74 -5.18
N GLN A 350 24.45 -8.69 -6.15
CA GLN A 350 25.81 -9.20 -5.95
C GLN A 350 26.63 -8.16 -5.18
N HIS A 351 27.60 -8.60 -4.38
CA HIS A 351 28.50 -7.74 -3.60
C HIS A 351 27.81 -6.86 -2.54
N CYS A 352 26.61 -7.22 -2.09
CA CYS A 352 26.01 -6.55 -0.94
C CYS A 352 26.69 -7.06 0.34
N ASP A 353 27.14 -6.14 1.18
CA ASP A 353 27.91 -6.45 2.38
C ASP A 353 27.23 -6.01 3.68
N HIS A 354 26.15 -5.23 3.59
CA HIS A 354 25.37 -4.78 4.75
C HIS A 354 23.87 -4.68 4.44
N ALA A 355 23.05 -5.00 5.44
CA ALA A 355 21.60 -4.84 5.41
C ALA A 355 21.06 -4.45 6.78
N GLU A 356 20.09 -3.55 6.84
CA GLU A 356 19.37 -3.18 8.06
C GLU A 356 17.98 -2.60 7.76
N TYR A 357 17.13 -2.47 8.79
CA TYR A 357 15.87 -1.76 8.64
C TYR A 357 16.07 -0.24 8.65
N PHE A 358 15.39 0.43 7.72
CA PHE A 358 15.46 1.88 7.52
C PHE A 358 14.06 2.45 7.30
N VAL A 359 13.80 3.64 7.83
CA VAL A 359 12.55 4.36 7.62
C VAL A 359 12.81 5.63 6.82
N GLN A 360 11.94 5.92 5.85
CA GLN A 360 12.00 7.20 5.15
C GLN A 360 11.58 8.33 6.09
N SER A 361 12.40 9.37 6.20
CA SER A 361 12.13 10.47 7.13
C SER A 361 12.55 11.84 6.59
N LEU A 362 12.00 12.88 7.22
CA LEU A 362 12.36 14.28 7.01
C LEU A 362 13.42 14.75 8.03
N CYS A 363 14.08 13.84 8.74
CA CYS A 363 15.12 14.21 9.70
C CYS A 363 16.30 14.92 8.98
N LEU A 364 16.97 15.85 9.66
CA LEU A 364 18.00 16.74 9.09
C LEU A 364 17.49 17.76 8.05
N LEU A 365 16.19 17.89 7.82
CA LEU A 365 15.64 18.82 6.81
C LEU A 365 16.04 20.28 7.03
N ASN A 366 16.16 20.69 8.30
CA ASN A 366 16.52 22.06 8.68
C ASN A 366 17.99 22.24 9.01
N GLU A 367 18.77 21.16 9.00
CA GLU A 367 20.20 21.24 9.26
C GLU A 367 20.91 21.88 8.06
N SER A 368 21.80 22.82 8.37
CA SER A 368 22.70 23.47 7.42
C SER A 368 23.97 22.65 7.29
N ASN A 369 24.47 22.46 6.06
CA ASN A 369 25.68 21.70 5.80
C ASN A 369 26.96 22.38 6.35
N GLU A 370 26.87 23.66 6.72
CA GLU A 370 27.99 24.42 7.27
C GLU A 370 28.02 24.29 8.80
N ILE A 371 29.01 23.54 9.29
CA ILE A 371 29.65 23.87 10.56
C ILE A 371 30.69 24.91 10.19
N ASP A 372 30.31 26.19 10.19
CA ASP A 372 31.32 27.23 10.26
C ASP A 372 31.16 28.07 11.52
N SER A 373 32.31 28.20 12.14
CA SER A 373 32.64 29.00 13.28
C SER A 373 32.08 30.42 13.17
N ARG A 374 31.86 31.01 14.35
CA ARG A 374 31.40 32.38 14.60
C ARG A 374 32.10 33.43 13.71
N GLU A 375 31.67 33.66 12.48
CA GLU A 375 32.05 34.86 11.72
C GLU A 375 31.18 35.06 10.48
N LYS A 376 29.99 35.67 10.67
CA LYS A 376 29.32 36.51 9.64
C LYS A 376 28.21 37.37 10.25
N LYS A 377 28.53 38.11 11.32
CA LYS A 377 27.94 39.43 11.57
C LYS A 377 28.74 40.47 10.79
N ARG A 378 28.63 40.52 9.47
CA ARG A 378 28.94 41.69 8.61
C ARG A 378 28.77 41.30 7.14
N GLY A 379 27.68 41.72 6.55
CA GLY A 379 27.38 41.45 5.14
C GLY A 379 25.93 41.68 4.74
N LYS A 380 25.23 42.64 5.35
CA LYS A 380 24.02 43.18 4.75
C LYS A 380 24.46 44.06 3.57
N ARG A 381 24.23 43.61 2.34
CA ARG A 381 23.89 44.49 1.20
C ARG A 381 23.34 43.69 0.02
N HIS A 382 22.03 43.86 -0.15
CA HIS A 382 21.21 43.80 -1.36
C HIS A 382 21.59 42.87 -2.52
N VAL A 383 20.74 41.87 -2.72
CA VAL A 383 20.17 41.58 -4.05
C VAL A 383 18.66 41.77 -3.93
N LYS A 384 18.15 42.86 -4.50
CA LYS A 384 16.73 43.08 -4.76
C LYS A 384 16.38 42.32 -6.03
N MET A 385 15.46 41.35 -5.93
CA MET A 385 14.71 40.86 -7.08
C MET A 385 13.26 40.60 -6.65
N ALA A 386 12.37 41.41 -7.23
CA ALA A 386 10.91 41.33 -7.25
C ALA A 386 10.20 40.75 -6.00
N GLU A 387 9.97 41.62 -5.01
CA GLU A 387 8.85 41.47 -4.09
C GLU A 387 7.54 41.83 -4.82
N THR A 388 6.90 40.84 -5.45
CA THR A 388 5.45 40.84 -5.57
C THR A 388 4.87 40.05 -4.42
N VAL A 389 4.14 40.78 -3.60
CA VAL A 389 3.43 40.32 -2.41
C VAL A 389 2.44 39.22 -2.80
N ASP A 390 2.78 37.97 -2.52
CA ASP A 390 1.76 36.92 -2.43
C ASP A 390 1.28 36.87 -0.97
N LYS A 391 0.33 37.77 -0.66
CA LYS A 391 -0.37 37.83 0.63
C LYS A 391 -1.48 36.78 0.73
N ASP A 392 -1.74 36.05 -0.35
CA ASP A 392 -2.80 35.06 -0.44
C ASP A 392 -2.19 33.66 -0.49
N GLY A 393 -1.84 33.12 0.69
CA GLY A 393 -1.37 31.75 0.88
C GLY A 393 -2.43 30.66 0.62
N GLY A 394 -3.16 30.78 -0.49
CA GLY A 394 -4.03 29.73 -1.02
C GLY A 394 -3.26 28.87 -2.03
N LEU A 395 -3.51 27.56 -2.00
CA LEU A 395 -2.96 26.63 -2.99
C LEU A 395 -3.50 26.99 -4.39
N PRO A 396 -2.69 26.97 -5.45
CA PRO A 396 -3.19 27.05 -6.83
C PRO A 396 -4.28 25.99 -7.04
N GLU A 397 -5.38 26.42 -7.65
CA GLU A 397 -6.62 25.64 -7.74
C GLU A 397 -6.42 24.28 -8.44
N ASP A 398 -5.54 24.24 -9.43
CA ASP A 398 -5.11 23.06 -10.18
C ASP A 398 -4.36 22.04 -9.31
N LEU A 399 -3.46 22.50 -8.45
CA LEU A 399 -2.75 21.65 -7.51
C LEU A 399 -3.70 21.10 -6.44
N LEU A 400 -4.71 21.88 -6.05
CA LEU A 400 -5.68 21.46 -5.03
C LEU A 400 -6.53 20.33 -5.56
N ILE A 401 -7.05 20.50 -6.78
CA ILE A 401 -7.81 19.48 -7.48
C ILE A 401 -6.94 18.22 -7.60
N THR A 402 -5.68 18.35 -8.02
CA THR A 402 -4.76 17.19 -8.13
C THR A 402 -4.55 16.47 -6.81
N ILE A 403 -4.38 17.20 -5.70
CA ILE A 403 -4.24 16.60 -4.36
C ILE A 403 -5.52 15.88 -3.95
N LEU A 404 -6.67 16.56 -4.03
CA LEU A 404 -7.96 15.97 -3.67
C LEU A 404 -8.26 14.72 -4.53
N MET A 405 -7.93 14.77 -5.82
CA MET A 405 -8.08 13.66 -6.75
C MET A 405 -7.28 12.41 -6.37
N ALA A 406 -6.14 12.58 -5.68
CA ALA A 406 -5.30 11.47 -5.25
C ALA A 406 -5.75 10.81 -3.93
N LEU A 407 -6.73 11.37 -3.23
CA LEU A 407 -7.17 10.89 -1.92
C LEU A 407 -8.30 9.85 -2.02
N PRO A 408 -8.38 8.88 -1.09
CA PRO A 408 -9.50 7.95 -1.00
C PRO A 408 -10.84 8.65 -0.77
N ALA A 409 -11.94 8.08 -1.26
CA ALA A 409 -13.29 8.65 -1.13
C ALA A 409 -13.65 8.94 0.34
N LYS A 410 -13.29 8.03 1.26
CA LYS A 410 -13.51 8.19 2.71
C LYS A 410 -12.85 9.44 3.30
N CYS A 411 -11.66 9.82 2.81
CA CYS A 411 -10.98 11.04 3.22
C CYS A 411 -11.70 12.28 2.68
N LEU A 412 -12.10 12.23 1.41
CA LEU A 412 -12.77 13.33 0.72
C LEU A 412 -14.14 13.66 1.34
N VAL A 413 -14.86 12.66 1.88
CA VAL A 413 -16.10 12.89 2.64
C VAL A 413 -15.85 13.75 3.88
N ARG A 414 -14.79 13.46 4.65
CA ARG A 414 -14.40 14.30 5.80
C ARG A 414 -14.02 15.70 5.34
N PHE A 415 -13.43 15.82 4.16
CA PHE A 415 -12.94 17.10 3.63
C PHE A 415 -14.05 18.02 3.13
N ARG A 416 -15.28 17.51 2.94
CA ARG A 416 -16.46 18.33 2.66
C ARG A 416 -16.74 19.33 3.78
N SER A 417 -16.43 19.03 5.04
CA SER A 417 -16.67 19.96 6.16
C SER A 417 -15.61 21.06 6.31
N VAL A 418 -14.50 20.98 5.57
CA VAL A 418 -13.35 21.88 5.71
C VAL A 418 -13.65 23.29 5.20
N SER A 419 -14.32 23.41 4.05
CA SER A 419 -14.75 24.71 3.53
C SER A 419 -15.93 24.56 2.56
N LYS A 420 -16.69 25.65 2.37
CA LYS A 420 -17.77 25.70 1.38
C LYS A 420 -17.26 25.41 -0.04
N TYR A 421 -16.05 25.86 -0.35
CA TYR A 421 -15.44 25.65 -1.66
C TYR A 421 -15.04 24.17 -1.86
N TRP A 422 -14.40 23.55 -0.85
CA TRP A 422 -14.04 22.11 -0.91
C TRP A 422 -15.27 21.23 -0.98
N ASN A 423 -16.30 21.55 -0.20
CA ASN A 423 -17.59 20.88 -0.32
C ASN A 423 -18.09 20.97 -1.76
N SER A 424 -18.23 22.19 -2.30
CA SER A 424 -18.71 22.42 -3.67
C SER A 424 -17.90 21.69 -4.74
N LEU A 425 -16.58 21.62 -4.59
CA LEU A 425 -15.68 20.95 -5.53
C LEU A 425 -15.85 19.43 -5.45
N ILE A 426 -15.78 18.86 -4.25
CA ILE A 426 -15.88 17.41 -3.99
C ILE A 426 -17.29 16.87 -4.29
N THR A 427 -18.32 17.70 -4.15
CA THR A 427 -19.71 17.35 -4.51
C THR A 427 -20.03 17.61 -5.98
N SER A 428 -19.12 18.22 -6.75
CA SER A 428 -19.38 18.48 -8.18
C SER A 428 -19.37 17.18 -8.99
N ASN A 429 -20.32 17.03 -9.92
CA ASN A 429 -20.39 15.85 -10.79
C ASN A 429 -19.10 15.63 -11.56
N GLU A 430 -18.43 16.71 -11.96
CA GLU A 430 -17.17 16.65 -12.71
C GLU A 430 -16.06 16.02 -11.87
N PHE A 431 -15.85 16.50 -10.65
CA PHE A 431 -14.88 15.93 -9.73
C PHE A 431 -15.19 14.48 -9.39
N ILE A 432 -16.46 14.16 -9.08
CA ILE A 432 -16.91 12.80 -8.78
C ILE A 432 -16.61 11.86 -9.95
N ASN A 433 -16.90 12.27 -11.18
CA ASN A 433 -16.69 11.46 -12.37
C ASN A 433 -15.21 11.22 -12.67
N ILE A 434 -14.35 12.23 -12.52
CA ILE A 434 -12.90 12.07 -12.71
C ILE A 434 -12.34 11.18 -11.58
N HIS A 435 -12.75 11.40 -10.34
CA HIS A 435 -12.29 10.62 -9.18
C HIS A 435 -12.67 9.15 -9.32
N LEU A 436 -13.91 8.87 -9.72
CA LEU A 436 -14.41 7.54 -10.02
C LEU A 436 -13.61 6.85 -11.14
N ALA A 437 -13.20 7.58 -12.18
CA ALA A 437 -12.39 7.03 -13.26
C ALA A 437 -10.96 6.63 -12.84
N GLN A 438 -10.46 7.18 -11.72
CA GLN A 438 -9.15 6.88 -11.14
C GLN A 438 -9.25 5.94 -9.93
N ALA A 439 -10.47 5.56 -9.52
CA ALA A 439 -10.69 4.73 -8.37
C ALA A 439 -10.08 3.34 -8.54
N LYS A 440 -9.54 2.80 -7.45
CA LYS A 440 -8.95 1.47 -7.45
C LYS A 440 -10.03 0.40 -7.64
N PRO A 441 -9.77 -0.62 -8.45
CA PRO A 441 -10.71 -1.71 -8.65
C PRO A 441 -10.73 -2.64 -7.44
N LEU A 442 -11.94 -2.90 -6.94
CA LEU A 442 -12.22 -3.77 -5.82
C LEU A 442 -13.22 -4.85 -6.23
N LEU A 443 -13.28 -5.91 -5.43
CA LEU A 443 -14.30 -6.94 -5.49
C LEU A 443 -15.12 -6.90 -4.20
N LEU A 444 -16.44 -6.83 -4.37
CA LEU A 444 -17.42 -6.93 -3.30
C LEU A 444 -17.86 -8.38 -3.19
N PHE A 445 -17.77 -8.96 -2.00
CA PHE A 445 -18.31 -10.27 -1.67
C PHE A 445 -19.42 -10.13 -0.64
N HIS A 446 -20.52 -10.87 -0.83
CA HIS A 446 -21.54 -11.11 0.18
C HIS A 446 -21.37 -12.53 0.73
N HIS A 447 -21.46 -12.66 2.05
CA HIS A 447 -21.21 -13.90 2.77
C HIS A 447 -22.49 -14.43 3.40
N HIS A 448 -22.60 -15.76 3.57
CA HIS A 448 -23.81 -16.39 4.13
C HIS A 448 -24.20 -15.93 5.54
N ASN A 449 -23.26 -15.34 6.28
CA ASN A 449 -23.47 -14.75 7.60
C ASN A 449 -24.01 -13.30 7.54
N GLN A 450 -24.51 -12.85 6.39
CA GLN A 450 -25.03 -11.49 6.20
C GLN A 450 -23.97 -10.42 6.52
N SER A 451 -22.73 -10.70 6.10
CA SER A 451 -21.61 -9.76 6.10
C SER A 451 -21.09 -9.57 4.68
N TYR A 452 -20.29 -8.54 4.45
CA TYR A 452 -19.63 -8.34 3.18
C TYR A 452 -18.19 -7.94 3.39
N SER A 453 -17.37 -8.26 2.40
CA SER A 453 -15.96 -7.90 2.40
C SER A 453 -15.57 -7.25 1.09
N LEU A 454 -14.75 -6.20 1.17
CA LEU A 454 -14.08 -5.62 0.03
C LEU A 454 -12.66 -6.19 -0.08
N ARG A 455 -12.35 -6.77 -1.24
CA ARG A 455 -11.02 -7.27 -1.57
C ARG A 455 -10.42 -6.45 -2.69
N LEU A 456 -9.11 -6.25 -2.65
CA LEU A 456 -8.38 -5.75 -3.80
C LEU A 456 -8.49 -6.76 -4.93
N ASP A 457 -8.76 -6.32 -6.16
CA ASP A 457 -8.64 -7.19 -7.33
C ASP A 457 -7.16 -7.31 -7.75
N ASN A 458 -6.35 -7.89 -6.86
CA ASN A 458 -4.95 -8.24 -7.08
C ASN A 458 -4.77 -9.77 -6.99
N GLU A 459 -3.57 -10.28 -7.28
CA GLU A 459 -3.34 -11.74 -7.34
C GLU A 459 -3.74 -12.48 -6.06
N SER A 460 -3.54 -11.88 -4.89
CA SER A 460 -3.80 -12.49 -3.57
C SER A 460 -5.20 -12.20 -2.99
N LEU A 461 -6.01 -11.35 -3.64
CA LEU A 461 -7.29 -10.86 -3.10
C LEU A 461 -7.16 -10.33 -1.67
N ASP A 462 -6.16 -9.48 -1.47
CA ASP A 462 -5.86 -8.89 -0.16
C ASP A 462 -7.08 -8.15 0.39
N MET A 463 -7.30 -8.29 1.69
CA MET A 463 -8.36 -7.56 2.37
C MET A 463 -8.10 -6.05 2.27
N TRP A 464 -9.02 -5.30 1.68
CA TRP A 464 -8.86 -3.85 1.46
C TRP A 464 -8.96 -3.06 2.77
N SER A 465 -9.83 -3.48 3.68
CA SER A 465 -9.98 -2.87 5.01
C SER A 465 -10.54 -3.87 6.03
N ASN A 466 -10.00 -3.84 7.27
CA ASN A 466 -10.53 -4.61 8.40
C ASN A 466 -11.90 -4.11 8.91
N SER A 467 -12.36 -2.97 8.42
CA SER A 467 -13.71 -2.47 8.73
C SER A 467 -14.70 -3.15 7.80
N GLU A 468 -15.45 -4.14 8.29
CA GLU A 468 -16.78 -4.43 7.77
C GLU A 468 -17.53 -3.09 7.76
N PHE A 469 -18.11 -2.67 6.62
CA PHE A 469 -19.01 -1.53 6.73
C PHE A 469 -20.27 -2.02 7.46
N GLU A 470 -20.95 -1.13 8.14
CA GLU A 470 -22.22 -1.47 8.77
C GLU A 470 -23.35 -1.29 7.75
N PHE A 471 -24.29 -2.23 7.69
CA PHE A 471 -25.48 -2.08 6.85
C PHE A 471 -26.22 -0.78 7.21
N PRO A 472 -26.85 -0.10 6.24
CA PRO A 472 -27.56 1.17 6.47
C PRO A 472 -28.70 1.09 7.51
N SER A 473 -29.16 -0.12 7.83
CA SER A 473 -29.99 -0.45 8.99
C SER A 473 -29.91 -1.96 9.21
N LYS A 474 -29.52 -2.45 10.38
CA LYS A 474 -29.56 -3.89 10.69
C LYS A 474 -30.51 -4.09 11.87
N ARG A 475 -31.81 -4.27 11.61
CA ARG A 475 -32.73 -4.87 12.58
C ARG A 475 -32.47 -6.37 12.60
N GLU A 476 -32.82 -7.04 13.71
CA GLU A 476 -32.60 -8.49 13.84
C GLU A 476 -33.33 -9.31 12.76
N ASP A 477 -34.42 -8.78 12.19
CA ASP A 477 -35.26 -9.43 11.18
C ASP A 477 -34.98 -9.00 9.72
N ASP A 478 -33.97 -8.15 9.45
CA ASP A 478 -33.66 -7.70 8.09
C ASP A 478 -32.90 -8.80 7.30
N ASP A 479 -33.41 -9.21 6.14
CA ASP A 479 -32.72 -10.08 5.18
C ASP A 479 -32.39 -9.30 3.90
N PHE A 480 -31.11 -8.97 3.70
CA PHE A 480 -30.64 -8.15 2.60
C PHE A 480 -30.08 -9.00 1.46
N GLN A 481 -30.60 -8.78 0.26
CA GLN A 481 -30.07 -9.34 -0.98
C GLN A 481 -29.45 -8.24 -1.84
N ILE A 482 -28.26 -8.49 -2.39
CA ILE A 482 -27.63 -7.56 -3.33
C ILE A 482 -28.25 -7.78 -4.72
N ILE A 483 -28.91 -6.75 -5.25
CA ILE A 483 -29.38 -6.74 -6.64
C ILE A 483 -28.20 -6.48 -7.58
N GLY A 484 -27.38 -5.47 -7.27
CA GLY A 484 -26.24 -5.11 -8.12
C GLY A 484 -25.41 -3.96 -7.59
N SER A 485 -24.18 -3.84 -8.10
CA SER A 485 -23.25 -2.75 -7.84
C SER A 485 -23.00 -1.96 -9.12
N CYS A 486 -23.00 -0.62 -9.03
CA CYS A 486 -22.65 0.25 -10.14
C CYS A 486 -21.94 1.51 -9.64
N ASN A 487 -20.73 1.78 -10.13
CA ASN A 487 -19.98 3.02 -9.85
C ASN A 487 -19.89 3.37 -8.35
N GLY A 488 -19.70 2.34 -7.50
CA GLY A 488 -19.57 2.45 -6.05
C GLY A 488 -20.88 2.61 -5.27
N VAL A 489 -22.04 2.50 -5.93
CA VAL A 489 -23.36 2.41 -5.31
C VAL A 489 -23.85 0.97 -5.39
N ILE A 490 -24.37 0.45 -4.28
CA ILE A 490 -24.92 -0.89 -4.13
C ILE A 490 -26.44 -0.78 -4.05
N CYS A 491 -27.15 -1.58 -4.82
CA CYS A 491 -28.60 -1.71 -4.76
C CYS A 491 -28.95 -2.97 -3.96
N LEU A 492 -29.68 -2.79 -2.87
CA LEU A 492 -30.10 -3.82 -1.94
C LEU A 492 -31.61 -4.00 -2.01
N LEU A 493 -32.07 -5.24 -1.91
CA LEU A 493 -33.44 -5.63 -1.63
C LEU A 493 -33.50 -6.06 -0.17
N ASN A 494 -34.35 -5.44 0.64
CA ASN A 494 -34.65 -5.88 1.99
C ASN A 494 -36.00 -6.61 2.00
N SER A 495 -36.02 -7.86 2.44
CA SER A 495 -37.23 -8.67 2.62
C SER A 495 -37.64 -8.68 4.09
N LEU A 496 -38.62 -7.84 4.47
CA LEU A 496 -39.18 -7.83 5.82
C LEU A 496 -40.31 -8.86 5.93
N GLN A 497 -40.25 -9.75 6.92
CA GLN A 497 -41.26 -10.80 7.13
C GLN A 497 -42.70 -10.26 7.30
N ASP A 498 -42.87 -9.06 7.86
CA ASP A 498 -44.20 -8.51 8.23
C ASP A 498 -44.62 -7.20 7.50
N HIS A 499 -43.74 -6.56 6.72
CA HIS A 499 -43.96 -5.17 6.23
C HIS A 499 -43.72 -4.95 4.72
N GLY A 500 -43.45 -6.02 3.97
CA GLY A 500 -43.19 -5.95 2.54
C GLY A 500 -41.73 -5.60 2.19
N HIS A 501 -41.41 -5.66 0.90
CA HIS A 501 -40.05 -5.42 0.41
C HIS A 501 -39.70 -3.93 0.32
N SER A 502 -38.45 -3.58 0.60
CA SER A 502 -37.92 -2.25 0.31
C SER A 502 -36.63 -2.32 -0.51
N ILE A 503 -36.43 -1.34 -1.39
CA ILE A 503 -35.20 -1.22 -2.18
C ILE A 503 -34.36 -0.11 -1.55
N ILE A 504 -33.09 -0.40 -1.31
CA ILE A 504 -32.15 0.55 -0.70
C ILE A 504 -30.98 0.73 -1.66
N LEU A 505 -30.75 1.97 -2.10
CA LEU A 505 -29.50 2.34 -2.76
C LEU A 505 -28.53 2.81 -1.69
N TRP A 506 -27.32 2.29 -1.66
CA TRP A 506 -26.36 2.55 -0.60
C TRP A 506 -24.97 2.78 -1.16
N ASN A 507 -24.35 3.88 -0.74
CA ASN A 507 -22.95 4.17 -1.01
C ASN A 507 -22.14 3.98 0.29
N PRO A 508 -21.43 2.84 0.46
CA PRO A 508 -20.61 2.58 1.64
C PRO A 508 -19.49 3.61 1.85
N SER A 509 -18.88 4.10 0.76
CA SER A 509 -17.72 5.00 0.83
C SER A 509 -18.04 6.33 1.48
N ILE A 510 -19.30 6.76 1.42
CA ILE A 510 -19.77 8.01 2.03
C ILE A 510 -20.76 7.78 3.20
N GLY A 511 -21.10 6.52 3.49
CA GLY A 511 -22.04 6.14 4.55
C GLY A 511 -23.45 6.68 4.33
N LYS A 512 -23.92 6.78 3.08
CA LYS A 512 -25.25 7.30 2.73
C LYS A 512 -26.10 6.24 2.07
N SER A 513 -27.39 6.22 2.39
CA SER A 513 -28.39 5.35 1.78
C SER A 513 -29.65 6.12 1.40
N LEU A 514 -30.33 5.63 0.38
CA LEU A 514 -31.61 6.12 -0.11
C LEU A 514 -32.58 4.95 -0.22
N ASN A 515 -33.62 4.98 0.60
CA ASN A 515 -34.73 4.01 0.53
C ASN A 515 -35.69 4.44 -0.58
N LEU A 516 -35.98 3.53 -1.51
CA LEU A 516 -36.96 3.74 -2.56
C LEU A 516 -38.34 3.31 -2.04
N VAL A 517 -39.29 4.24 -2.01
CA VAL A 517 -40.68 3.91 -1.75
C VAL A 517 -41.24 3.27 -3.02
N LEU A 518 -41.52 1.96 -2.95
CA LEU A 518 -42.13 1.23 -4.05
C LEU A 518 -43.59 1.70 -4.25
N PRO A 519 -44.03 1.95 -5.50
CA PRO A 519 -45.44 2.18 -5.79
C PRO A 519 -46.26 0.93 -5.39
N ARG A 520 -47.43 1.14 -4.76
CA ARG A 520 -48.33 0.04 -4.38
C ARG A 520 -48.83 -0.66 -5.64
N LEU A 521 -48.46 -1.91 -5.86
CA LEU A 521 -48.85 -2.73 -7.01
C LEU A 521 -49.04 -4.21 -6.63
N SER A 522 -49.67 -4.96 -7.54
CA SER A 522 -50.41 -6.21 -7.38
C SER A 522 -49.64 -7.42 -6.88
N ASP A 523 -48.31 -7.47 -7.02
CA ASP A 523 -47.48 -8.53 -6.45
C ASP A 523 -45.99 -8.09 -6.49
N PRO A 524 -45.28 -8.00 -5.34
CA PRO A 524 -43.84 -7.73 -5.34
C PRO A 524 -42.97 -8.94 -5.71
N PHE A 525 -43.52 -10.16 -5.75
CA PHE A 525 -42.75 -11.40 -5.83
C PHE A 525 -42.50 -11.93 -7.26
N HIS A 526 -43.20 -11.41 -8.27
CA HIS A 526 -43.07 -11.87 -9.66
C HIS A 526 -42.51 -10.74 -10.55
N GLY A 527 -41.19 -10.65 -10.70
CA GLY A 527 -40.58 -9.66 -11.59
C GLY A 527 -39.05 -9.67 -11.64
N ILE A 528 -38.48 -8.92 -12.57
CA ILE A 528 -37.03 -8.69 -12.68
C ILE A 528 -36.65 -7.29 -12.21
N PHE A 529 -35.47 -7.21 -11.61
CA PHE A 529 -34.87 -5.97 -11.17
C PHE A 529 -33.55 -5.74 -11.92
N GLY A 530 -33.22 -4.47 -12.16
CA GLY A 530 -31.91 -4.10 -12.64
C GLY A 530 -31.52 -2.71 -12.18
N PHE A 531 -30.23 -2.56 -11.89
CA PHE A 531 -29.66 -1.31 -11.43
C PHE A 531 -28.48 -0.91 -12.31
N GLY A 532 -28.43 0.35 -12.72
CA GLY A 532 -27.36 0.83 -13.58
C GLY A 532 -27.28 2.35 -13.65
N PHE A 533 -26.19 2.82 -14.24
CA PHE A 533 -25.90 4.25 -14.37
C PHE A 533 -26.09 4.73 -15.82
N ASN A 534 -26.97 5.71 -16.02
CA ASN A 534 -27.09 6.41 -17.29
C ASN A 534 -26.10 7.57 -17.35
N ARG A 535 -25.03 7.39 -18.13
CA ARG A 535 -23.97 8.39 -18.34
C ARG A 535 -24.45 9.68 -19.00
N GLN A 536 -25.46 9.62 -19.89
CA GLN A 536 -25.96 10.82 -20.59
C GLN A 536 -26.72 11.76 -19.66
N SER A 537 -27.56 11.20 -18.77
CA SER A 537 -28.30 11.99 -17.78
C SER A 537 -27.54 12.19 -16.47
N ASN A 538 -26.37 11.54 -16.31
CA ASN A 538 -25.60 11.44 -15.07
C ASN A 538 -26.50 11.04 -13.89
N ASP A 539 -27.21 9.92 -14.07
CA ASP A 539 -28.28 9.48 -13.18
C ASP A 539 -28.23 7.97 -12.97
N TYR A 540 -28.37 7.54 -11.72
CA TYR A 540 -28.61 6.15 -11.40
C TYR A 540 -30.09 5.83 -11.64
N LYS A 541 -30.34 4.71 -12.31
CA LYS A 541 -31.68 4.24 -12.58
C LYS A 541 -31.86 2.84 -12.01
N PHE A 542 -33.01 2.63 -11.40
CA PHE A 542 -33.48 1.32 -11.01
C PHE A 542 -34.66 0.95 -11.91
N VAL A 543 -34.63 -0.24 -12.47
CA VAL A 543 -35.65 -0.77 -13.36
C VAL A 543 -36.30 -1.96 -12.67
N ARG A 544 -37.62 -1.94 -12.60
CA ARG A 544 -38.44 -3.06 -12.19
C ARG A 544 -39.37 -3.42 -13.34
N VAL A 545 -39.41 -4.70 -13.70
CA VAL A 545 -40.43 -5.24 -14.60
C VAL A 545 -41.22 -6.27 -13.80
N ALA A 546 -42.45 -5.95 -13.43
CA ALA A 546 -43.35 -6.84 -12.73
C ALA A 546 -44.14 -7.67 -13.75
N THR A 547 -44.32 -8.95 -13.44
CA THR A 547 -45.04 -9.93 -14.25
C THR A 547 -46.22 -10.53 -13.47
N PRO A 548 -47.15 -9.72 -12.91
CA PRO A 548 -48.43 -10.26 -12.47
C PRO A 548 -49.19 -10.79 -13.71
N GLN A 549 -50.22 -11.63 -13.52
CA GLN A 549 -50.98 -12.39 -14.56
C GLN A 549 -51.63 -11.55 -15.70
N TYR A 550 -50.83 -10.78 -16.44
CA TYR A 550 -51.15 -9.73 -17.42
C TYR A 550 -51.88 -8.50 -16.85
N PRO A 551 -51.50 -7.26 -17.27
CA PRO A 551 -50.37 -6.88 -18.14
C PRO A 551 -49.01 -6.82 -17.41
N VAL A 552 -47.92 -7.03 -18.15
CA VAL A 552 -46.55 -6.75 -17.67
C VAL A 552 -46.44 -5.26 -17.39
N GLU A 553 -45.86 -4.89 -16.25
CA GLU A 553 -45.67 -3.50 -15.86
C GLU A 553 -44.18 -3.19 -15.72
N CYS A 554 -43.69 -2.18 -16.44
CA CYS A 554 -42.32 -1.71 -16.30
C CYS A 554 -42.29 -0.33 -15.64
N GLN A 555 -41.44 -0.18 -14.62
CA GLN A 555 -41.23 1.07 -13.92
C GLN A 555 -39.74 1.35 -13.79
N VAL A 556 -39.37 2.60 -14.07
CA VAL A 556 -38.00 3.09 -13.94
C VAL A 556 -37.97 4.19 -12.90
N TYR A 557 -37.21 4.00 -11.84
CA TYR A 557 -36.91 5.04 -10.87
C TYR A 557 -35.67 5.82 -11.31
N SER A 558 -35.78 7.15 -11.31
CA SER A 558 -34.65 8.05 -11.48
C SER A 558 -34.22 8.57 -10.12
N VAL A 559 -32.96 8.32 -9.73
CA VAL A 559 -32.42 8.79 -8.44
C VAL A 559 -32.35 10.31 -8.41
N LYS A 560 -31.92 10.93 -9.51
CA LYS A 560 -31.83 12.39 -9.66
C LYS A 560 -33.19 13.07 -9.61
N LYS A 561 -34.23 12.49 -10.24
CA LYS A 561 -35.59 13.05 -10.22
C LYS A 561 -36.41 12.65 -9.00
N ARG A 562 -35.96 11.64 -8.25
CA ARG A 562 -36.68 11.02 -7.13
C ARG A 562 -38.11 10.62 -7.48
N SER A 563 -38.29 10.05 -8.66
CA SER A 563 -39.62 9.74 -9.20
C SER A 563 -39.59 8.45 -10.00
N TRP A 564 -40.68 7.69 -9.89
CA TRP A 564 -40.97 6.57 -10.76
C TRP A 564 -41.58 7.06 -12.08
N LYS A 565 -41.16 6.44 -13.18
CA LYS A 565 -41.76 6.58 -14.51
C LYS A 565 -42.25 5.22 -14.95
N ALA A 566 -43.55 5.09 -15.21
CA ALA A 566 -44.10 3.91 -15.88
C ALA A 566 -43.68 3.91 -17.35
N ILE A 567 -43.25 2.76 -17.85
CA ILE A 567 -42.92 2.52 -19.25
C ILE A 567 -44.03 1.67 -19.84
N ASP A 568 -44.66 2.15 -20.90
CA ASP A 568 -45.63 1.36 -21.64
C ASP A 568 -44.92 0.22 -22.36
N VAL A 569 -45.27 -1.01 -21.98
CA VAL A 569 -44.68 -2.27 -22.45
C VAL A 569 -45.66 -3.08 -23.29
N SER A 570 -46.92 -2.61 -23.42
CA SER A 570 -47.97 -3.29 -24.16
C SER A 570 -47.93 -2.92 -25.65
N PRO A 571 -48.04 -3.89 -26.59
CA PRO A 571 -48.00 -5.35 -26.45
C PRO A 571 -46.59 -5.94 -26.72
N ALA A 572 -45.53 -5.13 -26.68
CA ALA A 572 -44.21 -5.48 -27.20
C ALA A 572 -43.53 -6.67 -26.47
N LEU A 573 -43.75 -6.84 -25.17
CA LEU A 573 -43.06 -7.87 -24.38
C LEU A 573 -43.81 -9.21 -24.29
N GLY A 574 -45.14 -9.21 -24.29
CA GLY A 574 -45.93 -10.43 -24.03
C GLY A 574 -45.79 -10.92 -22.58
N TYR A 575 -46.27 -12.13 -22.27
CA TYR A 575 -46.02 -12.78 -20.97
C TYR A 575 -44.59 -13.29 -20.92
N ILE A 576 -43.77 -12.72 -20.04
CA ILE A 576 -42.37 -13.13 -19.83
C ILE A 576 -42.20 -13.68 -18.43
N ASN A 577 -41.48 -14.79 -18.31
CA ASN A 577 -41.08 -15.38 -17.05
C ASN A 577 -39.57 -15.21 -16.90
N PRO A 578 -39.06 -14.55 -15.84
CA PRO A 578 -37.64 -14.55 -15.59
C PRO A 578 -37.11 -15.95 -15.31
N ILE A 579 -35.90 -16.21 -15.79
CA ILE A 579 -35.16 -17.42 -15.43
C ILE A 579 -34.27 -17.04 -14.25
N PRO A 580 -34.59 -17.46 -13.01
CA PRO A 580 -33.72 -17.21 -11.87
C PRO A 580 -32.44 -18.05 -12.02
N SER A 581 -31.33 -17.53 -11.51
CA SER A 581 -30.16 -18.36 -11.23
C SER A 581 -30.21 -18.76 -9.76
N VAL A 582 -30.21 -20.06 -9.47
CA VAL A 582 -30.39 -20.58 -8.10
C VAL A 582 -29.05 -21.03 -7.53
N LEU A 583 -28.61 -20.38 -6.45
CA LEU A 583 -27.65 -20.95 -5.50
C LEU A 583 -28.43 -21.73 -4.45
N TRP A 584 -27.95 -22.92 -4.06
CA TRP A 584 -28.76 -23.92 -3.33
C TRP A 584 -29.46 -23.35 -2.08
N GLY A 585 -30.79 -23.50 -2.03
CA GLY A 585 -31.59 -23.34 -0.81
C GLY A 585 -31.80 -21.91 -0.28
N ARG A 586 -31.41 -20.85 -1.01
CA ARG A 586 -31.66 -19.44 -0.63
C ARG A 586 -32.07 -18.57 -1.82
N SER A 587 -32.68 -17.42 -1.52
CA SER A 587 -33.43 -16.53 -2.43
C SER A 587 -32.87 -16.41 -3.86
N SER A 588 -33.75 -16.55 -4.86
CA SER A 588 -33.44 -16.35 -6.27
C SER A 588 -32.88 -14.95 -6.52
N SER A 589 -31.58 -14.82 -6.82
CA SER A 589 -31.06 -13.59 -7.40
C SER A 589 -31.34 -13.59 -8.89
N TYR A 590 -32.19 -12.67 -9.35
CA TYR A 590 -32.39 -12.45 -10.79
C TYR A 590 -31.12 -11.82 -11.38
N ASN A 591 -30.20 -12.68 -11.84
CA ASN A 591 -28.94 -12.24 -12.43
C ASN A 591 -29.19 -11.38 -13.69
N TYR A 592 -28.47 -10.27 -13.78
CA TYR A 592 -28.48 -9.40 -14.95
C TYR A 592 -27.07 -8.91 -15.29
N ALA A 593 -26.82 -8.65 -16.57
CA ALA A 593 -25.58 -8.03 -17.02
C ALA A 593 -25.82 -6.56 -17.40
N PHE A 594 -25.03 -5.66 -16.82
CA PHE A 594 -25.04 -4.25 -17.17
C PHE A 594 -23.81 -3.89 -18.01
N LEU A 595 -24.04 -3.52 -19.27
CA LEU A 595 -22.98 -3.14 -20.20
C LEU A 595 -23.38 -1.90 -20.99
N ASN A 596 -22.54 -0.87 -20.97
CA ASN A 596 -22.68 0.34 -21.78
C ASN A 596 -24.05 1.04 -21.69
N GLY A 597 -24.65 1.06 -20.48
CA GLY A 597 -25.95 1.68 -20.24
C GLY A 597 -27.16 0.79 -20.54
N VAL A 598 -26.94 -0.48 -20.86
CA VAL A 598 -27.99 -1.45 -21.18
C VAL A 598 -27.98 -2.59 -20.16
N LEU A 599 -29.15 -2.86 -19.58
CA LEU A 599 -29.40 -4.00 -18.70
C LEU A 599 -29.80 -5.21 -19.53
N HIS A 600 -29.38 -6.41 -19.15
CA HIS A 600 -29.67 -7.65 -19.87
C HIS A 600 -30.10 -8.74 -18.89
N TRP A 601 -31.26 -9.35 -19.14
CA TRP A 601 -31.81 -10.45 -18.35
C TRP A 601 -32.11 -11.67 -19.22
N LEU A 602 -32.04 -12.85 -18.62
CA LEU A 602 -32.53 -14.09 -19.24
C LEU A 602 -34.01 -14.27 -18.92
N VAL A 603 -34.83 -14.46 -19.95
CA VAL A 603 -36.27 -14.63 -19.83
C VAL A 603 -36.78 -15.73 -20.75
N ASP A 604 -37.87 -16.38 -20.33
CA ASP A 604 -38.68 -17.31 -21.12
C ASP A 604 -40.03 -16.68 -21.47
N ARG A 605 -40.65 -17.12 -22.57
CA ARG A 605 -42.01 -16.76 -22.96
C ARG A 605 -42.86 -18.03 -23.04
N GLU A 606 -43.81 -18.13 -22.12
CA GLU A 606 -44.62 -19.33 -21.88
C GLU A 606 -45.48 -19.75 -23.09
N GLU A 607 -46.05 -18.79 -23.83
CA GLU A 607 -46.94 -19.04 -24.97
C GLU A 607 -46.25 -19.73 -26.18
N PHE A 608 -44.92 -19.73 -26.27
CA PHE A 608 -44.17 -20.27 -27.42
C PHE A 608 -42.90 -21.07 -27.05
N GLY A 609 -42.59 -21.25 -25.77
CA GLY A 609 -41.34 -21.86 -25.30
C GLY A 609 -40.08 -21.16 -25.82
N SER A 610 -40.17 -19.85 -26.09
CA SER A 610 -39.10 -19.08 -26.71
C SER A 610 -38.26 -18.37 -25.66
N ARG A 611 -37.01 -18.80 -25.48
CA ARG A 611 -36.05 -18.22 -24.53
C ARG A 611 -35.13 -17.21 -25.20
N PHE A 612 -34.90 -16.08 -24.55
CA PHE A 612 -34.10 -14.99 -25.10
C PHE A 612 -33.47 -14.10 -24.02
N VAL A 613 -32.52 -13.25 -24.44
CA VAL A 613 -32.00 -12.17 -23.59
C VAL A 613 -32.83 -10.92 -23.82
N LEU A 614 -33.52 -10.46 -22.79
CA LEU A 614 -34.21 -9.17 -22.77
C LEU A 614 -33.19 -8.08 -22.45
N SER A 615 -33.15 -7.02 -23.25
CA SER A 615 -32.29 -5.87 -22.98
C SER A 615 -33.12 -4.62 -22.71
N PHE A 616 -32.71 -3.76 -21.79
CA PHE A 616 -33.33 -2.45 -21.55
C PHE A 616 -32.27 -1.35 -21.56
N ASP A 617 -32.42 -0.40 -22.47
CA ASP A 617 -31.49 0.72 -22.62
C ASP A 617 -31.91 1.88 -21.72
N LEU A 618 -31.10 2.17 -20.70
CA LEU A 618 -31.36 3.21 -19.72
C LEU A 618 -31.31 4.64 -20.31
N ARG A 619 -30.77 4.81 -21.52
CA ARG A 619 -30.60 6.12 -22.18
C ARG A 619 -31.90 6.62 -22.76
N ASN A 620 -32.64 5.74 -23.43
CA ASN A 620 -33.88 6.05 -24.13
C ASN A 620 -35.10 5.31 -23.55
N ASP A 621 -34.93 4.56 -22.46
CA ASP A 621 -35.96 3.76 -21.79
C ASP A 621 -36.67 2.77 -22.74
N SER A 622 -35.90 2.09 -23.59
CA SER A 622 -36.43 1.18 -24.61
C SER A 622 -35.99 -0.28 -24.41
N PHE A 623 -36.88 -1.19 -24.77
CA PHE A 623 -36.61 -2.62 -24.76
C PHE A 623 -36.00 -3.10 -26.08
N GLY A 624 -35.11 -4.07 -25.97
CA GLY A 624 -34.55 -4.83 -27.08
C GLY A 624 -34.62 -6.33 -26.78
N LYS A 625 -34.52 -7.12 -27.84
CA LYS A 625 -34.55 -8.58 -27.77
C LYS A 625 -33.34 -9.16 -28.48
N VAL A 626 -32.62 -10.04 -27.79
CA VAL A 626 -31.49 -10.78 -28.36
C VAL A 626 -31.83 -12.26 -28.33
N MET A 627 -32.06 -12.81 -29.52
CA MET A 627 -32.40 -14.23 -29.68
C MET A 627 -31.20 -15.12 -29.33
N LEU A 628 -31.49 -16.25 -28.69
CA LEU A 628 -30.52 -17.31 -28.43
C LEU A 628 -30.45 -18.25 -29.63
N SER A 629 -29.31 -18.92 -29.81
CA SER A 629 -29.23 -20.02 -30.78
C SER A 629 -30.08 -21.20 -30.29
N PRO A 630 -30.57 -22.09 -31.17
CA PRO A 630 -31.34 -23.27 -30.75
C PRO A 630 -30.61 -24.13 -29.71
N TYR A 631 -29.28 -24.21 -29.81
CA TYR A 631 -28.43 -24.91 -28.84
C TYR A 631 -28.45 -24.24 -27.45
N LEU A 632 -28.33 -22.91 -27.39
CA LEU A 632 -28.38 -22.18 -26.13
C LEU A 632 -29.78 -22.22 -25.52
N ALA A 633 -30.81 -22.10 -26.36
CA ALA A 633 -32.20 -22.18 -25.94
C ALA A 633 -32.54 -23.53 -25.28
N SER A 634 -32.04 -24.64 -25.83
CA SER A 634 -32.29 -25.97 -25.29
C SER A 634 -31.50 -26.28 -24.01
N LYS A 635 -30.45 -25.51 -23.72
CA LYS A 635 -29.57 -25.68 -22.54
C LYS A 635 -29.89 -24.74 -21.39
N LEU A 636 -30.89 -23.88 -21.53
CA LEU A 636 -31.32 -22.98 -20.46
C LEU A 636 -32.01 -23.71 -19.31
N ASP A 637 -31.43 -23.53 -18.13
CA ASP A 637 -31.94 -23.95 -16.83
C ASP A 637 -31.50 -22.94 -15.73
N GLU A 638 -31.77 -23.28 -14.47
CA GLU A 638 -31.47 -22.45 -13.29
C GLU A 638 -29.97 -22.37 -12.94
N TRP A 639 -29.12 -23.13 -13.65
CA TRP A 639 -27.66 -23.18 -13.45
C TRP A 639 -26.89 -22.29 -14.43
N MET A 640 -27.60 -21.41 -15.13
CA MET A 640 -26.99 -20.43 -16.03
C MET A 640 -26.82 -19.07 -15.35
N SER A 641 -25.73 -18.38 -15.68
CA SER A 641 -25.57 -16.96 -15.33
C SER A 641 -25.27 -16.09 -16.54
N ILE A 642 -25.70 -14.84 -16.46
CA ILE A 642 -25.45 -13.80 -17.45
C ILE A 642 -24.54 -12.75 -16.82
N LEU A 643 -23.34 -12.58 -17.37
CA LEU A 643 -22.32 -11.67 -16.84
C LEU A 643 -21.68 -10.86 -17.98
N VAL A 644 -20.93 -9.83 -17.62
CA VAL A 644 -20.03 -9.14 -18.56
C VAL A 644 -18.66 -9.81 -18.50
N TYR A 645 -18.22 -10.38 -19.62
CA TYR A 645 -16.91 -11.01 -19.77
C TYR A 645 -16.27 -10.52 -21.08
N ASP A 646 -14.99 -10.13 -21.04
CA ASP A 646 -14.25 -9.65 -22.21
C ASP A 646 -14.99 -8.50 -22.95
N ASN A 647 -15.52 -7.53 -22.19
CA ASN A 647 -16.34 -6.41 -22.67
C ASN A 647 -17.58 -6.83 -23.49
N SER A 648 -18.10 -8.03 -23.27
CA SER A 648 -19.30 -8.56 -23.93
C SER A 648 -20.26 -9.20 -22.94
N VAL A 649 -21.56 -9.11 -23.23
CA VAL A 649 -22.59 -9.89 -22.52
C VAL A 649 -22.36 -11.37 -22.83
N SER A 650 -22.13 -12.15 -21.78
CA SER A 650 -21.77 -13.56 -21.89
C SER A 650 -22.65 -14.44 -21.03
N LEU A 651 -22.99 -15.61 -21.57
CA LEU A 651 -23.74 -16.66 -20.90
C LEU A 651 -22.76 -17.72 -20.42
N PHE A 652 -22.88 -18.08 -19.15
CA PHE A 652 -22.15 -19.14 -18.51
C PHE A 652 -23.12 -20.30 -18.34
N LEU A 653 -22.92 -21.35 -19.14
CA LEU A 653 -23.70 -22.58 -19.03
C LEU A 653 -22.93 -23.54 -18.15
N ASN A 654 -23.51 -23.87 -17.01
CA ASN A 654 -23.00 -24.93 -16.16
C ASN A 654 -23.93 -26.14 -16.27
N ASP A 655 -23.49 -27.15 -17.01
CA ASP A 655 -24.25 -28.39 -17.18
C ASP A 655 -23.67 -29.43 -16.22
N LEU A 656 -24.38 -29.62 -15.10
CA LEU A 656 -24.00 -30.53 -14.01
C LEU A 656 -23.83 -31.98 -14.48
N ASP A 657 -24.49 -32.39 -15.57
CA ASP A 657 -24.39 -33.73 -16.15
C ASP A 657 -23.16 -33.86 -17.06
N THR A 658 -22.80 -32.80 -17.78
CA THR A 658 -21.69 -32.86 -18.76
C THR A 658 -20.31 -32.60 -18.18
N LYS A 659 -20.19 -32.13 -16.93
CA LYS A 659 -18.91 -31.79 -16.26
C LYS A 659 -18.17 -30.57 -16.85
N TYR A 660 -18.80 -29.78 -17.73
CA TYR A 660 -18.16 -28.63 -18.35
C TYR A 660 -18.94 -27.34 -18.11
N ILE A 661 -18.18 -26.26 -17.96
CA ILE A 661 -18.71 -24.90 -18.08
C ILE A 661 -18.40 -24.38 -19.49
N GLU A 662 -19.43 -23.93 -20.19
CA GLU A 662 -19.31 -23.27 -21.49
C GLU A 662 -19.58 -21.77 -21.38
N ILE A 663 -18.72 -20.96 -21.99
CA ILE A 663 -18.86 -19.51 -22.02
C ILE A 663 -19.19 -19.07 -23.44
N TRP A 664 -20.33 -18.42 -23.61
CA TRP A 664 -20.80 -17.90 -24.88
C TRP A 664 -20.96 -16.39 -24.82
N SER A 665 -20.21 -15.67 -25.64
CA SER A 665 -20.28 -14.21 -25.69
C SER A 665 -21.08 -13.74 -26.88
N LEU A 666 -21.83 -12.66 -26.68
CA LEU A 666 -22.47 -11.91 -27.75
C LEU A 666 -21.37 -11.26 -28.61
N LYS A 667 -21.44 -11.38 -29.94
CA LYS A 667 -20.48 -10.72 -30.82
C LYS A 667 -20.78 -9.22 -30.94
N LYS A 668 -21.50 -8.85 -31.99
CA LYS A 668 -21.97 -7.49 -32.26
C LYS A 668 -23.43 -7.60 -32.69
N TYR A 669 -24.26 -6.67 -32.26
CA TYR A 669 -25.65 -6.57 -32.70
C TYR A 669 -25.69 -6.52 -34.24
N GLY A 670 -26.46 -7.42 -34.85
CA GLY A 670 -26.58 -7.56 -36.32
C GLY A 670 -25.65 -8.58 -36.97
N ALA A 671 -24.86 -9.35 -36.21
CA ALA A 671 -24.05 -10.45 -36.77
C ALA A 671 -24.91 -11.64 -37.23
N MET A 672 -24.52 -12.30 -38.34
CA MET A 672 -25.23 -13.47 -38.92
C MET A 672 -25.34 -14.65 -37.94
N LYS A 673 -24.39 -14.78 -37.00
CA LYS A 673 -24.49 -15.59 -35.78
C LYS A 673 -24.20 -14.69 -34.58
N LEU A 674 -25.20 -14.44 -33.75
CA LEU A 674 -25.12 -13.49 -32.63
C LEU A 674 -24.20 -13.99 -31.50
N TRP A 675 -24.18 -15.31 -31.25
CA TRP A 675 -23.43 -15.93 -30.15
C TRP A 675 -22.22 -16.71 -30.67
N ALA A 676 -21.10 -16.63 -29.96
CA ALA A 676 -19.95 -17.50 -30.16
C ALA A 676 -19.47 -18.10 -28.85
N ARG A 677 -19.25 -19.41 -28.87
CA ARG A 677 -18.56 -20.12 -27.78
C ARG A 677 -17.12 -19.65 -27.74
N LYS A 678 -16.71 -19.09 -26.61
CA LYS A 678 -15.34 -18.64 -26.34
C LYS A 678 -14.53 -19.77 -25.73
N ILE A 679 -15.03 -20.35 -24.65
CA ILE A 679 -14.27 -21.25 -23.79
C ILE A 679 -15.14 -22.43 -23.36
N ARG A 680 -14.50 -23.59 -23.15
CA ARG A 680 -15.06 -24.78 -22.53
C ARG A 680 -14.06 -25.31 -21.50
N ILE A 681 -14.47 -25.37 -20.23
CA ILE A 681 -13.64 -25.70 -19.07
C ILE A 681 -14.20 -26.96 -18.42
N ASN A 682 -13.35 -27.92 -18.08
CA ASN A 682 -13.75 -29.07 -17.26
C ASN A 682 -13.86 -28.60 -15.81
N ALA A 683 -15.06 -28.67 -15.24
CA ALA A 683 -15.40 -28.02 -13.99
C ALA A 683 -16.30 -28.93 -13.13
N VAL A 684 -15.87 -30.18 -12.93
CA VAL A 684 -16.56 -31.14 -12.05
C VAL A 684 -16.73 -30.54 -10.65
N GLY A 685 -17.98 -30.46 -10.19
CA GLY A 685 -18.30 -29.96 -8.86
C GLY A 685 -18.13 -28.45 -8.71
N ILE A 686 -18.08 -27.69 -9.81
CA ILE A 686 -18.16 -26.23 -9.79
C ILE A 686 -19.60 -25.82 -10.09
N GLY A 687 -20.08 -24.82 -9.35
CA GLY A 687 -21.41 -24.21 -9.42
C GLY A 687 -21.43 -22.96 -10.29
N LEU A 688 -22.18 -21.95 -9.88
CA LEU A 688 -22.47 -20.76 -10.70
C LEU A 688 -21.27 -19.80 -10.79
N ALA A 689 -21.14 -19.15 -11.95
CA ALA A 689 -20.25 -18.00 -12.09
C ALA A 689 -20.89 -16.75 -11.47
N MET A 690 -20.15 -16.11 -10.58
CA MET A 690 -20.57 -14.93 -9.82
C MET A 690 -20.06 -13.63 -10.44
N ALA A 691 -18.76 -13.57 -10.77
CA ALA A 691 -18.12 -12.36 -11.27
C ALA A 691 -16.91 -12.66 -12.16
N CYS A 692 -16.52 -11.67 -12.96
CA CYS A 692 -15.28 -11.69 -13.73
C CYS A 692 -14.30 -10.67 -13.15
N ARG A 693 -13.06 -11.09 -12.94
CA ARG A 693 -11.95 -10.27 -12.45
C ARG A 693 -11.35 -9.44 -13.57
N GLN A 694 -10.62 -8.38 -13.22
CA GLN A 694 -9.98 -7.52 -14.21
C GLN A 694 -8.85 -8.22 -14.98
N ASN A 695 -8.18 -9.19 -14.37
CA ASN A 695 -7.17 -10.02 -15.03
C ASN A 695 -7.79 -11.04 -16.00
N GLY A 696 -9.13 -11.12 -16.09
CA GLY A 696 -9.86 -12.04 -16.95
C GLY A 696 -10.21 -13.38 -16.30
N GLU A 697 -9.79 -13.63 -15.06
CA GLU A 697 -10.21 -14.82 -14.32
C GLU A 697 -11.70 -14.73 -13.93
N ILE A 698 -12.33 -15.89 -13.73
CA ILE A 698 -13.76 -16.01 -13.44
C ILE A 698 -13.92 -16.55 -12.03
N LEU A 699 -14.67 -15.84 -11.20
CA LEU A 699 -15.05 -16.27 -9.86
C LEU A 699 -16.31 -17.14 -9.94
N MET A 700 -16.21 -18.34 -9.39
CA MET A 700 -17.30 -19.33 -9.34
C MET A 700 -17.45 -19.89 -7.93
N THR A 701 -18.58 -20.52 -7.65
CA THR A 701 -18.79 -21.28 -6.42
C THR A 701 -18.47 -22.75 -6.63
N ARG A 702 -18.09 -23.47 -5.58
CA ARG A 702 -17.96 -24.94 -5.60
C ARG A 702 -19.28 -25.57 -5.15
N TYR A 703 -19.72 -26.60 -5.85
CA TYR A 703 -20.89 -27.38 -5.45
C TYR A 703 -20.47 -28.61 -4.61
N PRO A 704 -21.12 -28.89 -3.47
CA PRO A 704 -22.22 -28.16 -2.82
C PRO A 704 -21.77 -27.19 -1.70
N SER A 705 -20.46 -26.87 -1.62
CA SER A 705 -19.90 -26.16 -0.46
C SER A 705 -20.06 -24.64 -0.48
N ASP A 706 -20.36 -24.03 -1.63
CA ASP A 706 -20.37 -22.57 -1.87
C ASP A 706 -19.02 -21.88 -1.59
N GLU A 707 -17.93 -22.65 -1.61
CA GLU A 707 -16.58 -22.09 -1.54
C GLU A 707 -16.25 -21.36 -2.84
N VAL A 708 -15.67 -20.17 -2.72
CA VAL A 708 -15.26 -19.38 -3.87
C VAL A 708 -14.00 -19.98 -4.51
N VAL A 709 -14.05 -20.20 -5.82
CA VAL A 709 -12.91 -20.61 -6.64
C VAL A 709 -12.67 -19.57 -7.74
N SER A 710 -11.41 -19.42 -8.14
CA SER A 710 -11.04 -18.68 -9.34
C SER A 710 -10.69 -19.64 -10.46
N CYS A 711 -11.16 -19.36 -11.67
CA CYS A 711 -10.75 -20.08 -12.86
C CYS A 711 -10.06 -19.15 -13.85
N ASP A 712 -8.88 -19.57 -14.29
CA ASP A 712 -8.20 -18.93 -15.40
C ASP A 712 -8.72 -19.55 -16.72
N PRO A 713 -9.44 -18.79 -17.55
CA PRO A 713 -9.99 -19.30 -18.80
C PRO A 713 -8.92 -19.69 -19.83
N GLN A 714 -7.68 -19.20 -19.71
CA GLN A 714 -6.58 -19.52 -20.64
C GLN A 714 -5.95 -20.87 -20.32
N SER A 715 -5.52 -21.06 -19.07
CA SER A 715 -4.95 -22.33 -18.60
C SER A 715 -6.02 -23.40 -18.34
N LYS A 716 -7.28 -22.98 -18.13
CA LYS A 716 -8.40 -23.82 -17.67
C LYS A 716 -8.17 -24.42 -16.28
N GLU A 717 -7.24 -23.85 -15.51
CA GLU A 717 -7.02 -24.22 -14.12
C GLU A 717 -8.07 -23.59 -13.21
N ILE A 718 -8.42 -24.32 -12.15
CA ILE A 718 -9.32 -23.86 -11.09
C ILE A 718 -8.53 -23.85 -9.79
N ARG A 719 -8.53 -22.71 -9.10
CA ARG A 719 -7.80 -22.48 -7.85
C ARG A 719 -8.77 -22.18 -6.72
N ASP A 720 -8.58 -22.84 -5.58
CA ASP A 720 -9.39 -22.60 -4.39
C ASP A 720 -8.98 -21.30 -3.70
N LEU A 721 -9.95 -20.43 -3.41
CA LEU A 721 -9.73 -19.17 -2.69
C LEU A 721 -10.14 -19.31 -1.22
N LYS A 722 -9.41 -20.15 -0.48
CA LYS A 722 -9.72 -20.57 0.91
C LYS A 722 -9.89 -19.42 1.92
N ASN A 723 -9.37 -18.23 1.61
CA ASN A 723 -9.38 -17.07 2.50
C ASN A 723 -10.64 -16.19 2.37
N LEU A 724 -11.59 -16.55 1.50
CA LEU A 724 -12.80 -15.76 1.22
C LEU A 724 -14.04 -16.23 1.99
N GLY A 725 -13.99 -17.38 2.66
CA GLY A 725 -15.17 -17.95 3.31
C GLY A 725 -16.21 -18.43 2.30
N LEU A 726 -17.44 -18.63 2.78
CA LEU A 726 -18.58 -19.01 1.95
C LEU A 726 -19.27 -17.73 1.47
N SER A 727 -19.42 -17.58 0.15
CA SER A 727 -20.01 -16.39 -0.47
C SER A 727 -21.05 -16.77 -1.52
N ASP A 728 -22.17 -16.06 -1.51
CA ASP A 728 -23.28 -16.24 -2.44
C ASP A 728 -23.36 -15.14 -3.51
N TYR A 729 -22.56 -14.09 -3.39
CA TYR A 729 -22.47 -13.03 -4.39
C TYR A 729 -21.07 -12.44 -4.48
N ALA A 730 -20.67 -12.13 -5.71
CA ALA A 730 -19.49 -11.32 -5.99
C ALA A 730 -19.78 -10.32 -7.10
N SER A 731 -19.22 -9.12 -7.02
CA SER A 731 -19.26 -8.14 -8.11
C SER A 731 -18.06 -7.21 -8.10
N SER A 732 -17.79 -6.56 -9.24
CA SER A 732 -16.86 -5.44 -9.26
C SER A 732 -17.40 -4.26 -8.44
N PHE A 733 -16.49 -3.57 -7.77
CA PHE A 733 -16.77 -2.43 -6.91
C PHE A 733 -15.64 -1.41 -7.02
N VAL A 734 -15.96 -0.14 -6.76
CA VAL A 734 -15.00 0.96 -6.67
C VAL A 734 -15.46 1.89 -5.57
N GLU A 735 -14.54 2.45 -4.79
CA GLU A 735 -14.91 3.53 -3.87
C GLU A 735 -15.38 4.75 -4.66
N SER A 736 -16.45 5.39 -4.20
CA SER A 736 -17.11 6.46 -4.96
C SER A 736 -17.62 7.58 -4.07
N LEU A 737 -17.58 8.80 -4.60
CA LEU A 737 -18.19 9.99 -4.00
C LEU A 737 -19.64 10.24 -4.44
N ALA A 738 -20.23 9.33 -5.21
CA ALA A 738 -21.58 9.42 -5.73
C ALA A 738 -22.60 9.76 -4.64
N LEU A 739 -23.33 10.86 -4.86
CA LEU A 739 -24.31 11.39 -3.91
C LEU A 739 -25.69 10.78 -4.14
N LEU A 740 -26.35 10.37 -3.06
CA LEU A 740 -27.74 9.86 -3.09
C LEU A 740 -28.77 10.88 -2.55
N ASP A 741 -28.30 11.94 -1.89
CA ASP A 741 -29.13 12.76 -0.99
C ASP A 741 -29.55 14.15 -1.52
N GLU A 742 -28.98 14.71 -2.59
CA GLU A 742 -29.13 16.15 -2.86
C GLU A 742 -29.79 16.52 -4.20
N LEU A 743 -31.01 17.06 -4.11
CA LEU A 743 -31.49 18.14 -4.99
C LEU A 743 -30.99 19.46 -4.39
N LYS A 744 -29.94 20.03 -4.98
CA LYS A 744 -29.79 21.48 -5.01
C LYS A 744 -29.37 21.86 -6.42
N GLU A 745 -30.36 22.26 -7.22
CA GLU A 745 -30.12 23.13 -8.36
C GLU A 745 -29.40 24.38 -7.83
N THR A 746 -28.08 24.42 -7.97
CA THR A 746 -27.41 25.72 -8.05
C THR A 746 -27.55 26.20 -9.48
N GLU A 747 -28.69 26.84 -9.77
CA GLU A 747 -28.71 27.90 -10.77
C GLU A 747 -27.70 28.97 -10.33
N ASN A 748 -26.49 28.86 -10.86
CA ASN A 748 -25.58 29.99 -11.02
C ASN A 748 -24.54 29.56 -12.05
N GLY A 749 -24.82 29.89 -13.32
CA GLY A 749 -23.85 29.85 -14.41
C GLY A 749 -22.70 30.83 -14.14
N LYS A 750 -21.79 30.45 -13.25
CA LYS A 750 -20.46 31.04 -13.11
C LYS A 750 -19.46 30.00 -13.55
N PHE A 751 -18.60 30.40 -14.48
CA PHE A 751 -17.48 29.64 -15.03
C PHE A 751 -16.90 28.63 -14.02
N HIS A 752 -17.10 27.34 -14.30
CA HIS A 752 -16.52 26.25 -13.51
C HIS A 752 -15.02 26.12 -13.87
N PRO A 753 -14.10 26.19 -12.90
CA PRO A 753 -12.65 26.28 -13.15
C PRO A 753 -12.01 25.01 -13.77
N LEU A 754 -12.65 23.85 -13.65
CA LEU A 754 -12.22 22.60 -14.30
C LEU A 754 -12.24 22.65 -15.83
N ASN A 755 -13.08 23.51 -16.43
CA ASN A 755 -13.15 23.66 -17.89
C ASN A 755 -11.83 24.17 -18.52
N ALA A 756 -10.97 24.85 -17.74
CA ALA A 756 -9.64 25.27 -18.19
C ALA A 756 -8.64 24.10 -18.20
N PHE A 757 -8.80 23.15 -17.30
CA PHE A 757 -7.93 21.97 -17.16
C PHE A 757 -8.20 20.93 -18.27
N ILE A 758 -9.47 20.68 -18.60
CA ILE A 758 -9.87 19.75 -19.68
C ILE A 758 -9.35 20.22 -21.05
N ARG A 759 -9.34 21.54 -21.31
CA ARG A 759 -8.83 22.11 -22.57
C ARG A 759 -7.32 21.91 -22.79
N GLN A 760 -6.54 21.63 -21.75
CA GLN A 760 -5.12 21.28 -21.90
C GLN A 760 -4.89 19.78 -22.11
N ALA A 761 -5.81 18.92 -21.69
CA ALA A 761 -5.71 17.46 -21.87
C ALA A 761 -6.23 16.98 -23.25
N GLU A 762 -7.08 17.75 -23.91
CA GLU A 762 -7.56 17.46 -25.27
C GLU A 762 -6.73 18.18 -26.35
N THR A 763 -5.47 17.75 -26.54
CA THR A 763 -4.76 17.96 -27.81
C THR A 763 -4.48 16.60 -28.46
N PRO A 764 -5.14 16.24 -29.58
CA PRO A 764 -4.85 14.99 -30.26
C PRO A 764 -3.49 15.09 -30.95
N ALA A 765 -2.61 14.14 -30.68
CA ALA A 765 -1.41 13.87 -31.45
C ALA A 765 -1.78 13.50 -32.90
N ARG A 766 -1.93 14.51 -33.77
CA ARG A 766 -1.81 14.32 -35.22
C ARG A 766 -0.32 14.20 -35.56
N ARG A 767 0.20 12.97 -35.60
CA ARG A 767 1.39 12.67 -36.41
C ARG A 767 0.98 11.92 -37.67
N ARG A 768 1.25 12.61 -38.77
CA ARG A 768 1.18 12.18 -40.18
C ARG A 768 1.90 10.85 -40.40
N SER A 769 1.22 9.91 -41.02
CA SER A 769 1.79 8.91 -41.91
C SER A 769 1.25 9.19 -43.31
N ASP A 770 2.09 9.66 -44.22
CA ASP A 770 2.31 8.98 -45.50
C ASP A 770 3.23 9.79 -46.43
N THR A 771 4.44 9.22 -46.60
CA THR A 771 4.95 8.70 -47.87
C THR A 771 5.55 9.66 -48.92
N ARG A 772 6.90 9.60 -48.93
CA ARG A 772 7.85 9.52 -50.07
C ARG A 772 8.07 10.76 -50.96
N ILE A 773 9.27 11.35 -50.91
CA ILE A 773 10.47 11.06 -51.74
C ILE A 773 10.28 11.48 -53.21
N ARG A 774 10.95 12.56 -53.67
CA ARG A 774 12.23 12.53 -54.44
C ARG A 774 12.62 13.90 -55.05
N LEU A 775 13.89 14.25 -54.82
CA LEU A 775 14.90 14.86 -55.73
C LEU A 775 14.57 16.12 -56.56
N LEU A 776 15.37 17.16 -56.31
CA LEU A 776 16.35 17.83 -57.21
C LEU A 776 17.28 18.59 -56.24
N GLY A 777 18.60 18.41 -56.13
CA GLY A 777 19.60 17.82 -57.00
C GLY A 777 20.69 18.87 -57.27
N LEU A 778 21.60 19.10 -56.30
CA LEU A 778 23.04 19.37 -56.43
C LEU A 778 23.65 19.65 -55.05
#